data_AF-A0A927IFW1-F1
#
_entry.id   AF-A0A927IFW1-F1
#
_cell.length_a   1.000
_cell.length_b   1.000
_cell.length_c   1.000
_cell.angle_alpha   90.00
_cell.angle_beta   90.00
_cell.angle_gamma   90.00
#
_symmetry.space_group_name_H-M   'P 1'
#
loop_
_entity.id
_entity.type
_entity.pdbx_description
1 polymer ?
#
loop_
_entity_poly.entity_id
_entity_poly.type
_entity_poly.pdbx_seq_one_letter_code
_entity_poly.pdbx_strand_id
1 'polypeptide(L)'
;MIITRKKKVPVHWLFYAQLPLLLTIYGESVIHAPFLLLMKKFMDNPAAIMGLISMEIYINLFGAPFISWLSDRVWTRWGRRKFFVVIADTGRALCLLAMPFAPNVIVLIILRWAFSLAGSFGSMTQALIYEVVPPPQRGRLSGFFQASVQFGNIIFFFLLLGRFDDYYFMGPFRYVTELSGGAIMFWLCAFVLLGISAFEALGFREIKPPDGGSINDGRKPGQSIFIHFFKSFYQDVFAKDLLPIYLFVFVTIMFAVNLGIFQPLLYTEQWGYSLQDMGNTMAVGAIFSITFALIAGWFADRYGKIQTFVLASAGSLIMNIFYTVWVAFQPDNRPTLIQIIVIGNITQAFMMVKSVVTYPLMMEYVKRSRMGSASAGIYLFQNLFRSLVLLFVGVWLVWWSVWFFPQAGYQTATTFPDEIDADQLRSKIESTGLDPDDYLLRPIHQYGVDKETSMRWWIHRNDEETADILAELKDLKNELSSLEAEVTSPFLTEPERDAISEKIDTAKSRTTEINETLERGKSELHQKLYAVLGETLFEPGAQLSDAQFEDDTLFLALTTIEELPQEQVELFEQNLNGPQYQVTASKNDLSSSRWRSEVRVEVVDGETPGLQVFAKFDPNFTGIYRILNTGDNLIPASFELANSINSIFQSGLGRGNQQFTITSVEKETRDGQATLSFELSISQNALTSDASLLAEALTQEQAIADASSQQIVDNRYRFELQLASEAMTAKNADWLSRSRADEIRSRLDSLMQGEAFAQGLATETYLRLADVLASQPFYVSIPENTPRSRHTEREYEYFFSSKTLEIASDLIGFAIIFFIIYIEKKGVIRRYGAEEDLKR
;
A
#
# COMPACT_ATOMS: atom_id res chain seq x y z
N MET A 1 -21.16 -40.04 4.99
CA MET A 1 -19.84 -40.54 4.55
C MET A 1 -19.70 -40.34 3.05
N ILE A 2 -18.70 -39.56 2.64
CA ILE A 2 -18.37 -39.25 1.24
C ILE A 2 -17.47 -40.38 0.71
N ILE A 3 -17.89 -41.01 -0.37
CA ILE A 3 -17.20 -42.16 -0.97
C ILE A 3 -16.62 -41.75 -2.32
N THR A 4 -15.34 -42.04 -2.53
CA THR A 4 -14.64 -41.78 -3.80
C THR A 4 -15.20 -42.62 -4.96
N ARG A 5 -15.05 -42.15 -6.21
CA ARG A 5 -15.36 -42.90 -7.46
C ARG A 5 -16.85 -43.16 -7.78
N LYS A 6 -17.79 -42.34 -7.30
CA LYS A 6 -19.19 -42.42 -7.76
C LYS A 6 -19.38 -41.73 -9.12
N LYS A 7 -20.30 -42.23 -9.96
CA LYS A 7 -20.64 -41.64 -11.26
C LYS A 7 -21.35 -40.29 -11.15
N LYS A 8 -22.18 -40.12 -10.12
CA LYS A 8 -22.88 -38.88 -9.77
C LYS A 8 -22.93 -38.75 -8.25
N VAL A 9 -22.75 -37.53 -7.73
CA VAL A 9 -22.94 -37.21 -6.31
C VAL A 9 -24.05 -36.16 -6.14
N PRO A 10 -24.77 -36.16 -5.01
CA PRO A 10 -25.72 -35.09 -4.70
C PRO A 10 -25.05 -33.72 -4.63
N VAL A 11 -25.77 -32.65 -4.95
CA VAL A 11 -25.21 -31.28 -4.98
C VAL A 11 -24.66 -30.86 -3.60
N HIS A 12 -25.32 -31.22 -2.51
CA HIS A 12 -24.83 -30.92 -1.16
C HIS A 12 -23.48 -31.61 -0.86
N TRP A 13 -23.16 -32.75 -1.49
CA TRP A 13 -21.82 -33.36 -1.36
C TRP A 13 -20.74 -32.49 -1.98
N LEU A 14 -21.04 -31.70 -3.01
CA LEU A 14 -20.07 -30.78 -3.61
C LEU A 14 -19.64 -29.73 -2.58
N PHE A 15 -20.61 -29.16 -1.85
CA PHE A 15 -20.35 -28.21 -0.77
C PHE A 15 -19.54 -28.84 0.37
N TYR A 16 -19.90 -30.04 0.84
CA TYR A 16 -19.15 -30.70 1.91
C TYR A 16 -17.77 -31.19 1.47
N ALA A 17 -17.60 -31.58 0.20
CA ALA A 17 -16.32 -32.07 -0.31
C ALA A 17 -15.27 -30.96 -0.41
N GLN A 18 -15.67 -29.70 -0.62
CA GLN A 18 -14.74 -28.57 -0.69
C GLN A 18 -14.41 -27.93 0.66
N LEU A 19 -15.18 -28.22 1.73
CA LEU A 19 -14.95 -27.67 3.06
C LEU A 19 -13.51 -27.86 3.56
N PRO A 20 -12.85 -29.01 3.31
CA PRO A 20 -11.46 -29.16 3.72
C PRO A 20 -10.55 -28.09 3.13
N LEU A 21 -10.53 -27.98 1.81
CA LEU A 21 -9.72 -26.99 1.12
C LEU A 21 -10.05 -25.55 1.56
N LEU A 22 -11.34 -25.25 1.74
CA LEU A 22 -11.81 -23.93 2.17
C LEU A 22 -11.32 -23.57 3.58
N LEU A 23 -11.58 -24.43 4.56
CA LEU A 23 -11.26 -24.16 5.95
C LEU A 23 -9.76 -24.20 6.19
N THR A 24 -9.02 -24.99 5.42
CA THR A 24 -7.56 -24.94 5.41
C THR A 24 -7.06 -23.57 4.92
N ILE A 25 -7.63 -23.00 3.84
CA ILE A 25 -7.28 -21.65 3.38
C ILE A 25 -7.59 -20.59 4.46
N TYR A 26 -8.71 -20.70 5.15
CA TYR A 26 -9.02 -19.79 6.25
C TYR A 26 -8.10 -19.99 7.45
N GLY A 27 -7.73 -21.22 7.76
CA GLY A 27 -6.72 -21.49 8.79
C GLY A 27 -5.34 -20.89 8.44
N GLU A 28 -4.98 -20.86 7.17
CA GLU A 28 -3.73 -20.25 6.67
C GLU A 28 -3.74 -18.72 6.73
N SER A 29 -4.91 -18.08 6.62
CA SER A 29 -5.04 -16.62 6.53
C SER A 29 -4.41 -15.87 7.71
N VAL A 30 -4.43 -16.45 8.92
CA VAL A 30 -3.82 -15.86 10.13
C VAL A 30 -2.31 -15.73 10.01
N ILE A 31 -1.67 -16.55 9.18
CA ILE A 31 -0.22 -16.50 9.04
C ILE A 31 0.27 -15.41 8.07
N HIS A 32 -0.64 -14.67 7.46
CA HIS A 32 -0.27 -13.48 6.68
C HIS A 32 -0.19 -12.26 7.60
N ALA A 33 -1.13 -11.32 7.47
CA ALA A 33 -1.09 -10.06 8.22
C ALA A 33 -1.03 -10.25 9.76
N PRO A 34 -1.84 -11.13 10.40
CA PRO A 34 -1.81 -11.28 11.86
C PRO A 34 -0.50 -11.83 12.43
N PHE A 35 0.16 -12.76 11.72
CA PHE A 35 1.49 -13.24 12.12
C PHE A 35 2.56 -12.17 11.98
N LEU A 36 2.49 -11.33 10.96
CA LEU A 36 3.39 -10.17 10.84
C LEU A 36 3.23 -9.21 12.03
N LEU A 37 1.99 -8.95 12.47
CA LEU A 37 1.73 -8.15 13.67
C LEU A 37 2.25 -8.81 14.95
N LEU A 38 2.18 -10.15 15.05
CA LEU A 38 2.78 -10.89 16.17
C LEU A 38 4.32 -10.79 16.15
N MET A 39 4.94 -10.83 14.97
CA MET A 39 6.39 -10.67 14.82
C MET A 39 6.86 -9.26 15.21
N LYS A 40 6.07 -8.22 14.90
CA LYS A 40 6.36 -6.84 15.32
C LYS A 40 6.51 -6.68 16.83
N LYS A 41 5.91 -7.55 17.66
CA LYS A 41 6.10 -7.51 19.12
C LYS A 41 7.53 -7.82 19.58
N PHE A 42 8.33 -8.45 18.72
CA PHE A 42 9.65 -8.93 19.06
C PHE A 42 10.77 -8.33 18.19
N MET A 43 10.43 -7.66 17.09
CA MET A 43 11.38 -7.11 16.13
C MET A 43 10.72 -5.95 15.36
N ASP A 44 11.34 -4.78 15.39
CA ASP A 44 10.81 -3.58 14.73
C ASP A 44 11.32 -3.40 13.29
N ASN A 45 12.40 -4.09 12.91
CA ASN A 45 13.00 -4.01 11.57
C ASN A 45 12.15 -4.75 10.51
N PRO A 46 11.44 -4.06 9.59
CA PRO A 46 10.56 -4.69 8.62
C PRO A 46 11.29 -5.56 7.58
N ALA A 47 12.52 -5.19 7.21
CA ALA A 47 13.31 -5.93 6.22
C ALA A 47 13.71 -7.31 6.75
N ALA A 48 14.12 -7.39 8.02
CA ALA A 48 14.43 -8.66 8.68
C ALA A 48 13.19 -9.57 8.77
N ILE A 49 12.03 -9.02 9.11
CA ILE A 49 10.74 -9.76 9.13
C ILE A 49 10.45 -10.37 7.75
N MET A 50 10.55 -9.56 6.68
CA MET A 50 10.26 -10.01 5.32
C MET A 50 11.26 -11.04 4.80
N GLY A 51 12.55 -10.89 5.12
CA GLY A 51 13.58 -11.87 4.79
C GLY A 51 13.32 -13.23 5.44
N LEU A 52 12.93 -13.23 6.72
CA LEU A 52 12.63 -14.45 7.48
C LEU A 52 11.36 -15.17 7.00
N ILE A 53 10.31 -14.42 6.65
CA ILE A 53 9.09 -14.97 6.05
C ILE A 53 9.40 -15.58 4.68
N SER A 54 10.26 -14.95 3.88
CA SER A 54 10.63 -15.40 2.54
C SER A 54 11.35 -16.74 2.52
N MET A 55 12.08 -17.12 3.59
CA MET A 55 12.74 -18.42 3.68
C MET A 55 11.76 -19.61 3.63
N GLU A 56 10.52 -19.41 4.07
CA GLU A 56 9.46 -20.41 3.99
C GLU A 56 9.14 -20.83 2.54
N ILE A 57 9.33 -19.92 1.59
CA ILE A 57 9.05 -20.18 0.17
C ILE A 57 9.84 -21.41 -0.31
N TYR A 58 11.08 -21.59 0.18
CA TYR A 58 11.89 -22.76 -0.16
C TYR A 58 11.30 -24.06 0.40
N ILE A 59 10.76 -24.05 1.63
CA ILE A 59 10.09 -25.21 2.23
C ILE A 59 8.90 -25.61 1.37
N ASN A 60 8.06 -24.66 0.95
CA ASN A 60 6.90 -24.93 0.11
C ASN A 60 7.29 -25.34 -1.33
N LEU A 61 8.33 -24.72 -1.90
CA LEU A 61 8.82 -24.99 -3.26
C LEU A 61 9.26 -26.44 -3.43
N PHE A 62 9.93 -27.01 -2.43
CA PHE A 62 10.40 -28.39 -2.47
C PHE A 62 9.46 -29.37 -1.78
N GLY A 63 8.89 -28.98 -0.64
CA GLY A 63 8.06 -29.83 0.21
C GLY A 63 6.75 -30.24 -0.45
N ALA A 64 5.97 -29.30 -1.00
CA ALA A 64 4.67 -29.61 -1.58
C ALA A 64 4.77 -30.53 -2.81
N PRO A 65 5.67 -30.29 -3.79
CA PRO A 65 5.87 -31.24 -4.88
C PRO A 65 6.34 -32.62 -4.43
N PHE A 66 7.26 -32.66 -3.47
CA PHE A 66 7.81 -33.91 -2.94
C PHE A 66 6.72 -34.78 -2.29
N ILE A 67 5.94 -34.21 -1.37
CA ILE A 67 4.85 -34.94 -0.71
C ILE A 67 3.76 -35.31 -1.72
N SER A 68 3.51 -34.45 -2.71
CA SER A 68 2.53 -34.74 -3.75
C SER A 68 2.87 -35.99 -4.57
N TRP A 69 4.12 -36.10 -5.00
CA TRP A 69 4.62 -37.30 -5.69
C TRP A 69 4.63 -38.54 -4.77
N LEU A 70 5.02 -38.36 -3.49
CA LEU A 70 5.09 -39.46 -2.52
C LEU A 70 3.71 -40.07 -2.24
N SER A 71 2.68 -39.23 -2.17
CA SER A 71 1.31 -39.65 -1.86
C SER A 71 0.73 -40.65 -2.86
N ASP A 72 1.18 -40.65 -4.12
CA ASP A 72 0.69 -41.60 -5.13
C ASP A 72 1.20 -43.03 -4.89
N ARG A 73 2.29 -43.20 -4.13
CA ARG A 73 3.02 -44.47 -3.93
C ARG A 73 2.86 -45.07 -2.52
N VAL A 74 2.29 -44.30 -1.59
CA VAL A 74 2.05 -44.72 -0.21
C VAL A 74 0.58 -45.09 -0.05
N TRP A 75 0.31 -46.36 0.26
CA TRP A 75 -1.02 -46.81 0.66
C TRP A 75 -1.02 -47.17 2.15
N THR A 76 -1.78 -46.42 2.96
CA THR A 76 -1.92 -46.70 4.39
C THR A 76 -3.24 -47.41 4.70
N ARG A 77 -3.39 -47.89 5.94
CA ARG A 77 -4.66 -48.47 6.44
C ARG A 77 -5.84 -47.48 6.41
N TRP A 78 -5.56 -46.18 6.39
CA TRP A 78 -6.57 -45.12 6.42
C TRP A 78 -6.88 -44.53 5.04
N GLY A 79 -6.18 -44.95 3.99
CA GLY A 79 -6.31 -44.44 2.62
C GLY A 79 -4.96 -44.04 2.01
N ARG A 80 -4.99 -43.51 0.79
CA ARG A 80 -3.80 -43.00 0.09
C ARG A 80 -3.49 -41.55 0.46
N ARG A 81 -4.48 -40.65 0.36
CA ARG A 81 -4.25 -39.19 0.51
C ARG A 81 -4.74 -38.64 1.84
N LYS A 82 -5.82 -39.19 2.38
CA LYS A 82 -6.44 -38.82 3.66
C LYS A 82 -5.45 -38.80 4.82
N PHE A 83 -4.52 -39.75 4.87
CA PHE A 83 -3.49 -39.77 5.92
C PHE A 83 -2.62 -38.51 5.93
N PHE A 84 -2.20 -38.06 4.73
CA PHE A 84 -1.36 -36.87 4.60
C PHE A 84 -2.12 -35.60 4.97
N VAL A 85 -3.38 -35.48 4.54
CA VAL A 85 -4.17 -34.27 4.81
C VAL A 85 -4.53 -34.13 6.30
N VAL A 86 -4.94 -35.22 6.95
CA VAL A 86 -5.22 -35.23 8.41
C VAL A 86 -3.97 -34.85 9.21
N ILE A 87 -2.79 -35.33 8.83
CA ILE A 87 -1.52 -34.93 9.47
C ILE A 87 -1.25 -33.44 9.24
N ALA A 88 -1.48 -32.95 8.02
CA ALA A 88 -1.24 -31.56 7.68
C ALA A 88 -2.08 -30.61 8.53
N ASP A 89 -3.40 -30.81 8.55
CA ASP A 89 -4.32 -29.92 9.26
C ASP A 89 -4.13 -30.02 10.78
N THR A 90 -3.87 -31.22 11.31
CA THR A 90 -3.58 -31.40 12.75
C THR A 90 -2.25 -30.73 13.13
N GLY A 91 -1.19 -30.95 12.34
CA GLY A 91 0.11 -30.34 12.59
C GLY A 91 0.07 -28.82 12.52
N ARG A 92 -0.65 -28.27 11.53
CA ARG A 92 -0.90 -26.84 11.41
C ARG A 92 -1.67 -26.29 12.60
N ALA A 93 -2.75 -26.95 13.03
CA ALA A 93 -3.52 -26.52 14.18
C ALA A 93 -2.69 -26.47 15.47
N LEU A 94 -1.85 -27.48 15.71
CA LEU A 94 -0.96 -27.51 16.87
C LEU A 94 0.05 -26.36 16.85
N CYS A 95 0.59 -26.04 15.67
CA CYS A 95 1.47 -24.88 15.52
C CYS A 95 0.72 -23.57 15.80
N LEU A 96 -0.51 -23.40 15.30
CA LEU A 96 -1.34 -22.22 15.56
C LEU A 96 -1.70 -22.06 17.05
N LEU A 97 -1.97 -23.15 17.77
CA LEU A 97 -2.20 -23.10 19.22
C LEU A 97 -0.95 -22.66 20.00
N ALA A 98 0.23 -23.04 19.53
CA ALA A 98 1.51 -22.74 20.18
C ALA A 98 2.04 -21.32 19.86
N MET A 99 1.74 -20.75 18.69
CA MET A 99 2.29 -19.46 18.24
C MET A 99 2.05 -18.29 19.21
N PRO A 100 0.85 -18.09 19.79
CA PRO A 100 0.63 -17.00 20.75
C PRO A 100 1.48 -17.10 22.03
N PHE A 101 2.01 -18.28 22.34
CA PHE A 101 2.84 -18.55 23.52
C PHE A 101 4.33 -18.58 23.21
N ALA A 102 4.75 -18.18 22.00
CA ALA A 102 6.17 -18.17 21.64
C ALA A 102 6.92 -17.16 22.54
N PRO A 103 7.93 -17.57 23.31
CA PRO A 103 8.64 -16.69 24.24
C PRO A 103 9.67 -15.78 23.54
N ASN A 104 10.05 -16.11 22.29
CA ASN A 104 11.00 -15.35 21.49
C ASN A 104 10.74 -15.54 20.00
N VAL A 105 11.36 -14.67 19.18
CA VAL A 105 11.27 -14.69 17.72
C VAL A 105 11.64 -16.05 17.12
N ILE A 106 12.72 -16.68 17.60
CA ILE A 106 13.24 -17.90 17.00
C ILE A 106 12.22 -19.04 17.13
N VAL A 107 11.60 -19.20 18.30
CA VAL A 107 10.53 -20.19 18.50
C VAL A 107 9.36 -19.90 17.56
N LEU A 108 8.99 -18.63 17.40
CA LEU A 108 7.91 -18.24 16.50
C LEU A 108 8.22 -18.57 15.03
N ILE A 109 9.44 -18.34 14.57
CA ILE A 109 9.92 -18.71 13.22
C ILE A 109 9.92 -20.22 13.04
N ILE A 110 10.43 -20.97 14.03
CA ILE A 110 10.43 -22.44 13.98
C ILE A 110 8.99 -22.96 13.89
N LEU A 111 8.07 -22.40 14.66
CA LEU A 111 6.64 -22.74 14.58
C LEU A 111 6.06 -22.38 13.20
N ARG A 112 6.46 -21.27 12.59
CA ARG A 112 6.06 -20.89 11.23
C ARG A 112 6.57 -21.88 10.19
N TRP A 113 7.84 -22.25 10.26
CA TRP A 113 8.43 -23.24 9.35
C TRP A 113 7.82 -24.62 9.56
N ALA A 114 7.56 -25.03 10.80
CA ALA A 114 6.85 -26.27 11.12
C ALA A 114 5.42 -26.25 10.57
N PHE A 115 4.71 -25.12 10.66
CA PHE A 115 3.39 -24.93 10.06
C PHE A 115 3.43 -25.08 8.53
N SER A 116 4.42 -24.47 7.87
CA SER A 116 4.61 -24.59 6.41
C SER A 116 4.96 -26.02 6.00
N LEU A 117 5.85 -26.68 6.74
CA LEU A 117 6.23 -28.06 6.50
C LEU A 117 5.02 -28.98 6.66
N ALA A 118 4.25 -28.85 7.75
CA ALA A 118 2.98 -29.56 7.92
C ALA A 118 2.03 -29.28 6.76
N GLY A 119 2.02 -28.04 6.27
CA GLY A 119 1.24 -27.65 5.11
C GLY A 119 1.61 -28.28 3.78
N SER A 120 2.89 -28.59 3.60
CA SER A 120 3.34 -29.35 2.44
C SER A 120 2.67 -30.73 2.37
N PHE A 121 2.29 -31.32 3.51
CA PHE A 121 1.49 -32.56 3.55
C PHE A 121 0.04 -32.36 3.08
N GLY A 122 -0.50 -31.15 3.22
CA GLY A 122 -1.85 -30.76 2.81
C GLY A 122 -1.97 -30.42 1.32
N SER A 123 -0.88 -30.43 0.56
CA SER A 123 -0.88 -30.21 -0.91
C SER A 123 -1.79 -31.20 -1.67
N MET A 124 -2.19 -32.30 -1.02
CA MET A 124 -3.03 -33.35 -1.60
C MET A 124 -4.54 -33.17 -1.40
N THR A 125 -4.97 -32.18 -0.63
CA THR A 125 -6.39 -31.92 -0.38
C THR A 125 -7.14 -31.70 -1.69
N GLN A 126 -6.60 -30.88 -2.60
CA GLN A 126 -7.23 -30.66 -3.91
C GLN A 126 -7.39 -31.97 -4.69
N ALA A 127 -6.32 -32.76 -4.80
CA ALA A 127 -6.34 -34.01 -5.54
C ALA A 127 -7.32 -35.04 -4.93
N LEU A 128 -7.52 -35.04 -3.60
CA LEU A 128 -8.52 -35.86 -2.92
C LEU A 128 -9.96 -35.46 -3.30
N ILE A 129 -10.25 -34.16 -3.31
CA ILE A 129 -11.58 -33.62 -3.64
C ILE A 129 -11.97 -33.98 -5.08
N TYR A 130 -11.05 -33.84 -6.02
CA TYR A 130 -11.31 -34.15 -7.44
C TYR A 130 -11.45 -35.65 -7.74
N GLU A 131 -11.03 -36.54 -6.82
CA GLU A 131 -11.32 -37.98 -6.89
C GLU A 131 -12.71 -38.35 -6.37
N VAL A 132 -13.26 -37.52 -5.48
CA VAL A 132 -14.63 -37.65 -4.98
C VAL A 132 -15.63 -37.16 -6.02
N VAL A 133 -15.36 -36.01 -6.63
CA VAL A 133 -16.33 -35.33 -7.52
C VAL A 133 -16.17 -35.78 -8.98
N PRO A 134 -17.23 -36.32 -9.61
CA PRO A 134 -17.18 -36.78 -10.99
C PRO A 134 -17.04 -35.61 -11.99
N PRO A 135 -16.42 -35.83 -13.17
CA PRO A 135 -16.10 -34.76 -14.13
C PRO A 135 -17.24 -33.83 -14.54
N PRO A 136 -18.50 -34.29 -14.71
CA PRO A 136 -19.61 -33.43 -15.10
C PRO A 136 -20.08 -32.45 -14.02
N GLN A 137 -19.57 -32.58 -12.78
CA GLN A 137 -19.94 -31.72 -11.64
C GLN A 137 -18.75 -30.91 -11.11
N ARG A 138 -17.57 -31.02 -11.76
CA ARG A 138 -16.35 -30.33 -11.34
C ARG A 138 -16.41 -28.83 -11.59
N GLY A 139 -17.16 -28.35 -12.59
CA GLY A 139 -17.36 -26.92 -12.83
C GLY A 139 -18.15 -26.29 -11.68
N ARG A 140 -19.29 -26.88 -11.30
CA ARG A 140 -20.08 -26.46 -10.13
C ARG A 140 -19.28 -26.49 -8.83
N LEU A 141 -18.49 -27.55 -8.61
CA LEU A 141 -17.59 -27.62 -7.45
C LEU A 141 -16.64 -26.42 -7.42
N SER A 142 -15.94 -26.13 -8.51
CA SER A 142 -14.98 -25.02 -8.55
C SER A 142 -15.67 -23.66 -8.43
N GLY A 143 -16.91 -23.52 -8.94
CA GLY A 143 -17.71 -22.30 -8.78
C GLY A 143 -18.11 -22.06 -7.32
N PHE A 144 -18.60 -23.10 -6.63
CA PHE A 144 -18.87 -23.04 -5.20
C PHE A 144 -17.60 -22.76 -4.39
N PHE A 145 -16.47 -23.33 -4.79
CA PHE A 145 -15.20 -23.14 -4.12
C PHE A 145 -14.76 -21.67 -4.18
N GLN A 146 -14.73 -21.09 -5.39
CA GLN A 146 -14.33 -19.69 -5.56
C GLN A 146 -15.31 -18.71 -4.89
N ALA A 147 -16.63 -18.96 -4.97
CA ALA A 147 -17.61 -18.15 -4.28
C ALA A 147 -17.41 -18.19 -2.75
N SER A 148 -17.10 -19.36 -2.21
CA SER A 148 -16.86 -19.52 -0.79
C SER A 148 -15.56 -18.80 -0.37
N VAL A 149 -14.45 -18.96 -1.11
CA VAL A 149 -13.18 -18.25 -0.84
C VAL A 149 -13.38 -16.73 -0.74
N GLN A 150 -14.14 -16.13 -1.68
CA GLN A 150 -14.41 -14.69 -1.65
C GLN A 150 -15.27 -14.27 -0.46
N PHE A 151 -16.24 -15.10 -0.05
CA PHE A 151 -17.01 -14.87 1.17
C PHE A 151 -16.13 -14.92 2.43
N GLY A 152 -15.16 -15.84 2.47
CA GLY A 152 -14.16 -15.90 3.53
C GLY A 152 -13.27 -14.67 3.62
N ASN A 153 -12.82 -14.16 2.48
CA ASN A 153 -12.04 -12.92 2.43
C ASN A 153 -12.80 -11.76 3.07
N ILE A 154 -14.11 -11.63 2.79
CA ILE A 154 -14.95 -10.60 3.42
C ILE A 154 -14.96 -10.78 4.94
N ILE A 155 -15.21 -12.00 5.45
CA ILE A 155 -15.21 -12.26 6.90
C ILE A 155 -13.83 -11.98 7.52
N PHE A 156 -12.76 -12.44 6.88
CA PHE A 156 -11.41 -12.29 7.40
C PHE A 156 -10.99 -10.81 7.50
N PHE A 157 -11.09 -10.07 6.39
CA PHE A 157 -10.66 -8.67 6.36
C PHE A 157 -11.60 -7.75 7.13
N PHE A 158 -12.92 -7.97 7.09
CA PHE A 158 -13.90 -7.09 7.74
C PHE A 158 -14.07 -7.39 9.23
N LEU A 159 -14.10 -8.66 9.64
CA LEU A 159 -14.46 -9.05 11.01
C LEU A 159 -13.26 -9.45 11.87
N LEU A 160 -12.31 -10.23 11.32
CA LEU A 160 -11.20 -10.78 12.12
C LEU A 160 -10.01 -9.81 12.21
N LEU A 161 -9.60 -9.21 11.10
CA LEU A 161 -8.45 -8.30 11.09
C LEU A 161 -8.75 -6.97 11.82
N GLY A 162 -9.94 -6.40 11.63
CA GLY A 162 -10.35 -5.15 12.27
C GLY A 162 -10.54 -5.20 13.79
N ARG A 163 -10.51 -6.40 14.39
CA ARG A 163 -10.70 -6.63 15.84
C ARG A 163 -9.50 -7.31 16.50
N PHE A 164 -8.34 -7.25 15.84
CA PHE A 164 -7.11 -7.90 16.28
C PHE A 164 -6.59 -7.33 17.60
N ASP A 165 -6.75 -6.02 17.80
CA ASP A 165 -6.29 -5.28 18.98
C ASP A 165 -7.33 -5.18 20.12
N ASP A 166 -8.53 -5.73 19.93
CA ASP A 166 -9.57 -5.75 20.96
C ASP A 166 -9.15 -6.66 22.13
N TYR A 167 -9.17 -6.13 23.36
CA TYR A 167 -8.99 -6.91 24.58
C TYR A 167 -10.35 -7.41 25.09
N TYR A 168 -10.53 -8.74 25.17
CA TYR A 168 -11.78 -9.33 25.64
C TYR A 168 -11.69 -9.73 27.12
N PHE A 169 -12.56 -9.15 27.95
CA PHE A 169 -12.67 -9.48 29.37
C PHE A 169 -13.38 -10.83 29.57
N MET A 170 -12.64 -11.89 29.88
CA MET A 170 -13.21 -13.22 30.21
C MET A 170 -13.17 -13.51 31.72
N GLY A 171 -13.96 -12.76 32.50
CA GLY A 171 -14.42 -13.16 33.84
C GLY A 171 -13.40 -13.91 34.74
N PRO A 172 -13.77 -15.07 35.34
CA PRO A 172 -13.01 -15.69 36.43
C PRO A 172 -11.64 -16.30 36.05
N PHE A 173 -11.21 -16.22 34.79
CA PHE A 173 -9.90 -16.72 34.32
C PHE A 173 -8.80 -15.64 34.27
N ARG A 174 -9.03 -14.48 34.92
CA ARG A 174 -8.12 -13.31 34.99
C ARG A 174 -6.67 -13.63 35.37
N TYR A 175 -6.41 -14.72 36.07
CA TYR A 175 -5.08 -15.06 36.60
C TYR A 175 -4.22 -15.96 35.70
N VAL A 176 -4.75 -16.41 34.55
CA VAL A 176 -4.03 -17.37 33.70
C VAL A 176 -3.39 -16.71 32.46
N THR A 177 -4.00 -15.69 31.84
CA THR A 177 -3.40 -14.88 30.76
C THR A 177 -4.27 -13.66 30.41
N GLU A 178 -3.68 -12.47 30.20
CA GLU A 178 -4.31 -11.38 29.45
C GLU A 178 -4.42 -11.79 27.98
N LEU A 179 -5.59 -12.28 27.57
CA LEU A 179 -5.81 -12.80 26.22
C LEU A 179 -6.02 -11.65 25.22
N SER A 180 -4.98 -11.31 24.46
CA SER A 180 -5.09 -10.42 23.30
C SER A 180 -6.02 -11.00 22.22
N GLY A 181 -6.77 -10.14 21.50
CA GLY A 181 -7.63 -10.55 20.37
C GLY A 181 -6.88 -11.39 19.32
N GLY A 182 -5.59 -11.11 19.10
CA GLY A 182 -4.70 -11.93 18.30
C GLY A 182 -4.65 -13.41 18.74
N ALA A 183 -4.46 -13.71 20.03
CA ALA A 183 -4.41 -15.09 20.52
C ALA A 183 -5.72 -15.85 20.26
N ILE A 184 -6.87 -15.17 20.42
CA ILE A 184 -8.19 -15.74 20.12
C ILE A 184 -8.31 -16.08 18.63
N MET A 185 -7.80 -15.20 17.75
CA MET A 185 -7.81 -15.43 16.30
C MET A 185 -6.99 -16.66 15.89
N PHE A 186 -5.78 -16.82 16.45
CA PHE A 186 -4.95 -18.01 16.24
C PHE A 186 -5.64 -19.29 16.72
N TRP A 187 -6.28 -19.25 17.90
CA TRP A 187 -6.99 -20.41 18.43
C TRP A 187 -8.26 -20.75 17.65
N LEU A 188 -9.05 -19.75 17.25
CA LEU A 188 -10.23 -19.96 16.42
C LEU A 188 -9.85 -20.68 15.12
N CYS A 189 -8.78 -20.23 14.47
CA CYS A 189 -8.30 -20.86 13.24
C CYS A 189 -7.70 -22.25 13.51
N ALA A 190 -7.03 -22.46 14.64
CA ALA A 190 -6.58 -23.78 15.06
C ALA A 190 -7.75 -24.76 15.29
N PHE A 191 -8.82 -24.32 15.94
CA PHE A 191 -10.01 -25.14 16.17
C PHE A 191 -10.76 -25.43 14.87
N VAL A 192 -10.79 -24.49 13.93
CA VAL A 192 -11.28 -24.73 12.57
C VAL A 192 -10.47 -25.83 11.89
N LEU A 193 -9.13 -25.78 11.97
CA LEU A 193 -8.23 -26.80 11.43
C LEU A 193 -8.38 -28.18 12.13
N LEU A 194 -8.59 -28.21 13.45
CA LEU A 194 -8.86 -29.47 14.16
C LEU A 194 -10.24 -30.05 13.80
N GLY A 195 -11.25 -29.20 13.71
CA GLY A 195 -12.60 -29.58 13.31
C GLY A 195 -12.62 -30.17 11.90
N ILE A 196 -11.89 -29.56 10.98
CA ILE A 196 -11.81 -30.07 9.61
C ILE A 196 -10.96 -31.33 9.51
N SER A 197 -9.83 -31.44 10.23
CA SER A 197 -9.05 -32.67 10.34
C SER A 197 -9.92 -33.84 10.84
N ALA A 198 -10.75 -33.61 11.86
CA ALA A 198 -11.71 -34.61 12.35
C ALA A 198 -12.77 -34.97 11.29
N PHE A 199 -13.30 -33.96 10.59
CA PHE A 199 -14.23 -34.17 9.48
C PHE A 199 -13.60 -34.97 8.34
N GLU A 200 -12.35 -34.74 7.99
CA GLU A 200 -11.65 -35.52 6.98
C GLU A 200 -11.42 -36.96 7.42
N ALA A 201 -10.95 -37.13 8.66
CA ALA A 201 -10.69 -38.41 9.30
C ALA A 201 -11.94 -39.30 9.38
N LEU A 202 -13.12 -38.73 9.59
CA LEU A 202 -14.37 -39.49 9.72
C LEU A 202 -15.23 -39.49 8.44
N GLY A 203 -15.14 -38.43 7.64
CA GLY A 203 -16.04 -38.13 6.53
C GLY A 203 -15.71 -38.85 5.23
N PHE A 204 -14.41 -39.07 4.92
CA PHE A 204 -13.97 -39.63 3.65
C PHE A 204 -13.60 -41.10 3.73
N ARG A 205 -14.05 -41.87 2.73
CA ARG A 205 -13.65 -43.27 2.51
C ARG A 205 -13.03 -43.45 1.11
N GLU A 206 -11.74 -43.79 1.11
CA GLU A 206 -10.97 -44.04 -0.11
C GLU A 206 -11.02 -45.49 -0.57
N ILE A 207 -10.99 -45.71 -1.89
CA ILE A 207 -10.98 -47.03 -2.52
C ILE A 207 -9.66 -47.21 -3.28
N LYS A 208 -8.99 -48.36 -3.08
CA LYS A 208 -7.69 -48.66 -3.69
C LYS A 208 -7.76 -48.61 -5.23
N PRO A 209 -6.85 -47.89 -5.92
CA PRO A 209 -6.73 -47.98 -7.38
C PRO A 209 -6.22 -49.36 -7.83
N PRO A 210 -6.74 -49.92 -8.93
CA PRO A 210 -6.22 -51.17 -9.49
C PRO A 210 -4.77 -51.03 -10.01
N ASP A 211 -4.37 -49.84 -10.48
CA ASP A 211 -3.04 -49.59 -11.09
C ASP A 211 -2.07 -48.78 -10.20
N GLY A 212 -2.15 -48.96 -8.87
CA GLY A 212 -1.29 -48.21 -7.93
C GLY A 212 0.10 -48.83 -7.76
N GLY A 213 1.15 -48.13 -8.19
CA GLY A 213 2.54 -48.54 -8.00
C GLY A 213 3.04 -48.35 -6.56
N SER A 214 3.99 -49.19 -6.15
CA SER A 214 4.70 -49.14 -4.87
C SER A 214 5.98 -48.29 -4.96
N ILE A 215 6.47 -47.79 -3.81
CA ILE A 215 7.75 -47.06 -3.71
C ILE A 215 8.93 -47.86 -4.26
N ASN A 216 8.87 -49.19 -4.22
CA ASN A 216 9.96 -50.07 -4.68
C ASN A 216 9.82 -50.56 -6.13
N ASP A 217 8.76 -50.17 -6.84
CA ASP A 217 8.53 -50.63 -8.20
C ASP A 217 9.61 -50.09 -9.15
N GLY A 218 10.37 -50.99 -9.77
CA GLY A 218 11.45 -50.64 -10.71
C GLY A 218 12.84 -50.37 -10.11
N ARG A 219 13.03 -50.60 -8.80
CA ARG A 219 14.36 -50.47 -8.14
C ARG A 219 15.28 -51.63 -8.52
N LYS A 220 16.48 -51.33 -9.05
CA LYS A 220 17.51 -52.34 -9.31
C LYS A 220 18.10 -52.90 -7.99
N PRO A 221 18.43 -54.20 -7.90
CA PRO A 221 19.11 -54.76 -6.73
C PRO A 221 20.43 -54.03 -6.47
N GLY A 222 20.63 -53.50 -5.25
CA GLY A 222 21.85 -52.77 -4.87
C GLY A 222 21.84 -51.25 -5.08
N GLN A 223 20.80 -50.68 -5.70
CA GLN A 223 20.70 -49.21 -5.85
C GLN A 223 20.27 -48.55 -4.52
N SER A 224 20.96 -47.47 -4.13
CA SER A 224 20.56 -46.62 -3.01
C SER A 224 19.12 -46.14 -3.20
N ILE A 225 18.31 -46.26 -2.14
CA ILE A 225 16.90 -45.84 -2.12
C ILE A 225 16.79 -44.36 -2.48
N PHE A 226 17.72 -43.53 -2.02
CA PHE A 226 17.73 -42.09 -2.29
C PHE A 226 17.94 -41.77 -3.77
N ILE A 227 18.93 -42.39 -4.42
CA ILE A 227 19.21 -42.15 -5.85
C ILE A 227 18.04 -42.65 -6.72
N HIS A 228 17.47 -43.82 -6.38
CA HIS A 228 16.28 -44.31 -7.07
C HIS A 228 15.10 -43.34 -6.89
N PHE A 229 14.90 -42.85 -5.67
CA PHE A 229 13.83 -41.91 -5.33
C PHE A 229 13.90 -40.63 -6.17
N PHE A 230 15.04 -39.94 -6.18
CA PHE A 230 15.18 -38.68 -6.93
C PHE A 230 15.09 -38.90 -8.44
N LYS A 231 15.63 -40.02 -8.93
CA LYS A 231 15.49 -40.40 -10.34
C LYS A 231 14.04 -40.65 -10.72
N SER A 232 13.30 -41.41 -9.91
CA SER A 232 11.88 -41.69 -10.14
C SER A 232 11.05 -40.41 -10.04
N PHE A 233 11.30 -39.55 -9.05
CA PHE A 233 10.67 -38.23 -8.95
C PHE A 233 10.87 -37.42 -10.24
N TYR A 234 12.10 -37.27 -10.70
CA TYR A 234 12.39 -36.52 -11.93
C TYR A 234 11.73 -37.14 -13.16
N GLN A 235 11.78 -38.48 -13.30
CA GLN A 235 11.17 -39.18 -14.44
C GLN A 235 9.64 -39.07 -14.46
N ASP A 236 9.00 -39.07 -13.30
CA ASP A 236 7.54 -39.03 -13.18
C ASP A 236 6.99 -37.61 -13.27
N VAL A 237 7.69 -36.62 -12.70
CA VAL A 237 7.31 -35.20 -12.84
C VAL A 237 7.56 -34.75 -14.27
N PHE A 238 8.74 -34.99 -14.85
CA PHE A 238 9.02 -34.56 -16.24
C PHE A 238 8.56 -35.58 -17.30
N ALA A 239 7.53 -36.36 -16.98
CA ALA A 239 7.01 -37.36 -17.90
C ALA A 239 6.31 -36.71 -19.11
N LYS A 240 6.53 -37.25 -20.31
CA LYS A 240 6.01 -36.68 -21.57
C LYS A 240 4.49 -36.62 -21.62
N ASP A 241 3.79 -37.49 -20.91
CA ASP A 241 2.33 -37.49 -20.81
C ASP A 241 1.77 -36.31 -20.00
N LEU A 242 2.60 -35.65 -19.18
CA LEU A 242 2.22 -34.47 -18.42
C LEU A 242 2.50 -33.14 -19.15
N LEU A 243 3.14 -33.19 -20.32
CA LEU A 243 3.43 -32.00 -21.14
C LEU A 243 2.21 -31.10 -21.39
N PRO A 244 1.00 -31.61 -21.71
CA PRO A 244 -0.17 -30.77 -21.93
C PRO A 244 -0.55 -29.95 -20.70
N ILE A 245 -0.32 -30.50 -19.51
CA ILE A 245 -0.61 -29.84 -18.24
C ILE A 245 0.37 -28.70 -18.01
N TYR A 246 1.67 -28.90 -18.28
CA TYR A 246 2.67 -27.82 -18.14
C TYR A 246 2.44 -26.69 -19.13
N LEU A 247 2.05 -27.00 -20.37
CA LEU A 247 1.62 -25.99 -21.33
C LEU A 247 0.39 -25.24 -20.81
N PHE A 248 -0.56 -25.93 -20.18
CA PHE A 248 -1.75 -25.29 -19.62
C PHE A 248 -1.46 -24.45 -18.36
N VAL A 249 -0.53 -24.89 -17.50
CA VAL A 249 -0.02 -24.09 -16.38
C VAL A 249 0.63 -22.82 -16.90
N PHE A 250 1.50 -22.94 -17.91
CA PHE A 250 2.14 -21.79 -18.53
C PHE A 250 1.11 -20.82 -19.13
N VAL A 251 0.12 -21.34 -19.86
CA VAL A 251 -1.03 -20.56 -20.36
C VAL A 251 -1.72 -19.81 -19.22
N THR A 252 -1.99 -20.49 -18.10
CA THR A 252 -2.66 -19.87 -16.94
C THR A 252 -1.82 -18.74 -16.35
N ILE A 253 -0.49 -18.89 -16.33
CA ILE A 253 0.43 -17.86 -15.83
C ILE A 253 0.49 -16.67 -16.78
N MET A 254 0.55 -16.91 -18.10
CA MET A 254 0.49 -15.84 -19.10
C MET A 254 -0.79 -15.02 -18.96
N PHE A 255 -1.93 -15.70 -18.81
CA PHE A 255 -3.23 -15.09 -18.55
C PHE A 255 -3.40 -14.44 -17.17
N ALA A 256 -2.38 -14.52 -16.30
CA ALA A 256 -2.38 -13.98 -14.95
C ALA A 256 -1.29 -12.91 -14.75
N VAL A 257 -0.58 -12.51 -15.83
CA VAL A 257 0.35 -11.38 -15.77
C VAL A 257 -0.45 -10.10 -15.57
N ASN A 258 -0.15 -9.37 -14.51
CA ASN A 258 -0.73 -8.07 -14.19
C ASN A 258 0.26 -7.29 -13.29
N LEU A 259 -0.09 -6.07 -12.87
CA LEU A 259 0.73 -5.24 -11.98
C LEU A 259 1.02 -5.89 -10.62
N GLY A 260 0.19 -6.83 -10.17
CA GLY A 260 0.36 -7.51 -8.89
C GLY A 260 0.53 -6.54 -7.73
N ILE A 261 1.70 -6.58 -7.11
CA ILE A 261 2.06 -5.73 -5.95
C ILE A 261 2.17 -4.23 -6.29
N PHE A 262 2.29 -3.87 -7.56
CA PHE A 262 2.39 -2.47 -8.00
C PHE A 262 1.03 -1.82 -8.26
N GLN A 263 -0.07 -2.58 -8.17
CA GLN A 263 -1.41 -2.04 -8.37
C GLN A 263 -1.77 -0.87 -7.44
N PRO A 264 -1.37 -0.86 -6.14
CA PRO A 264 -1.58 0.31 -5.29
C PRO A 264 -0.86 1.57 -5.79
N LEU A 265 0.35 1.44 -6.35
CA LEU A 265 1.11 2.58 -6.89
C LEU A 265 0.43 3.19 -8.11
N LEU A 266 -0.21 2.37 -8.95
CA LEU A 266 -1.07 2.88 -10.02
C LEU A 266 -2.19 3.76 -9.48
N TYR A 267 -2.84 3.35 -8.38
CA TYR A 267 -3.91 4.15 -7.77
C TYR A 267 -3.38 5.42 -7.14
N THR A 268 -2.31 5.35 -6.35
CA THR A 268 -1.82 6.49 -5.55
C THR A 268 -0.92 7.44 -6.34
N GLU A 269 0.07 6.92 -7.06
CA GLU A 269 1.09 7.74 -7.72
C GLU A 269 0.64 8.23 -9.09
N GLN A 270 0.10 7.34 -9.93
CA GLN A 270 -0.29 7.70 -11.30
C GLN A 270 -1.70 8.28 -11.37
N TRP A 271 -2.67 7.63 -10.74
CA TRP A 271 -4.05 8.11 -10.75
C TRP A 271 -4.39 9.04 -9.60
N GLY A 272 -3.58 9.18 -8.55
CA GLY A 272 -3.91 10.12 -7.46
C GLY A 272 -5.23 9.85 -6.73
N TYR A 273 -5.61 8.58 -6.62
CA TYR A 273 -6.72 8.12 -5.78
C TYR A 273 -6.21 7.69 -4.41
N SER A 274 -7.06 7.80 -3.40
CA SER A 274 -6.71 7.35 -2.06
C SER A 274 -6.65 5.81 -2.00
N LEU A 275 -5.89 5.28 -1.06
CA LEU A 275 -5.89 3.83 -0.76
C LEU A 275 -7.29 3.35 -0.32
N GLN A 276 -8.10 4.23 0.29
CA GLN A 276 -9.46 3.93 0.66
C GLN A 276 -10.35 3.71 -0.58
N ASP A 277 -10.17 4.52 -1.62
CA ASP A 277 -10.92 4.36 -2.88
C ASP A 277 -10.57 3.05 -3.59
N MET A 278 -9.29 2.67 -3.57
CA MET A 278 -8.84 1.36 -4.04
C MET A 278 -9.52 0.24 -3.24
N GLY A 279 -9.51 0.34 -1.90
CA GLY A 279 -10.16 -0.62 -1.02
C GLY A 279 -11.66 -0.78 -1.29
N ASN A 280 -12.37 0.34 -1.45
CA ASN A 280 -13.79 0.38 -1.81
C ASN A 280 -14.04 -0.33 -3.15
N THR A 281 -13.19 -0.05 -4.15
CA THR A 281 -13.27 -0.69 -5.48
C THR A 281 -13.08 -2.20 -5.41
N MET A 282 -12.09 -2.67 -4.63
CA MET A 282 -11.85 -4.10 -4.41
C MET A 282 -13.01 -4.79 -3.68
N ALA A 283 -13.61 -4.12 -2.69
CA ALA A 283 -14.75 -4.65 -1.94
C ALA A 283 -15.99 -4.87 -2.82
N VAL A 284 -16.31 -3.91 -3.69
CA VAL A 284 -17.40 -4.07 -4.68
C VAL A 284 -17.09 -5.25 -5.61
N GLY A 285 -15.85 -5.36 -6.08
CA GLY A 285 -15.43 -6.46 -6.96
C GLY A 285 -15.52 -7.85 -6.33
N ALA A 286 -15.36 -7.98 -5.01
CA ALA A 286 -15.54 -9.25 -4.30
C ALA A 286 -16.99 -9.75 -4.36
N ILE A 287 -17.98 -8.85 -4.20
CA ILE A 287 -19.41 -9.19 -4.27
C ILE A 287 -19.79 -9.69 -5.67
N PHE A 288 -19.32 -9.00 -6.71
CA PHE A 288 -19.51 -9.43 -8.10
C PHE A 288 -18.85 -10.78 -8.37
N SER A 289 -17.62 -10.96 -7.86
CA SER A 289 -16.84 -12.20 -8.00
C SER A 289 -17.58 -13.43 -7.44
N ILE A 290 -18.26 -13.31 -6.30
CA ILE A 290 -19.07 -14.40 -5.72
C ILE A 290 -20.18 -14.82 -6.70
N THR A 291 -20.91 -13.84 -7.24
CA THR A 291 -22.05 -14.10 -8.12
C THR A 291 -21.60 -14.76 -9.43
N PHE A 292 -20.56 -14.23 -10.06
CA PHE A 292 -20.03 -14.78 -11.31
C PHE A 292 -19.33 -16.13 -11.13
N ALA A 293 -18.71 -16.39 -9.98
CA ALA A 293 -18.13 -17.70 -9.69
C ALA A 293 -19.18 -18.82 -9.73
N LEU A 294 -20.36 -18.60 -9.13
CA LEU A 294 -21.46 -19.56 -9.13
C LEU A 294 -22.03 -19.79 -10.54
N ILE A 295 -22.25 -18.70 -11.29
CA ILE A 295 -22.76 -18.75 -12.67
C ILE A 295 -21.76 -19.47 -13.58
N ALA A 296 -20.47 -19.16 -13.45
CA ALA A 296 -19.40 -19.79 -14.21
C ALA A 296 -19.36 -21.30 -14.03
N GLY A 297 -19.50 -21.78 -12.79
CA GLY A 297 -19.48 -23.21 -12.49
C GLY A 297 -20.63 -23.96 -13.16
N TRP A 298 -21.83 -23.36 -13.20
CA TRP A 298 -22.98 -23.91 -13.92
C TRP A 298 -22.76 -23.89 -15.44
N PHE A 299 -22.24 -22.78 -15.98
CA PHE A 299 -22.02 -22.60 -17.41
C PHE A 299 -20.96 -23.57 -17.96
N ALA A 300 -19.87 -23.77 -17.21
CA ALA A 300 -18.79 -24.69 -17.54
C ALA A 300 -19.23 -26.14 -17.69
N ASP A 301 -20.14 -26.59 -16.82
CA ASP A 301 -20.68 -27.96 -16.86
C ASP A 301 -21.67 -28.16 -18.03
N ARG A 302 -22.30 -27.08 -18.54
CA ARG A 302 -23.30 -27.14 -19.62
C ARG A 302 -22.70 -27.04 -21.02
N TYR A 303 -21.78 -26.11 -21.25
CA TYR A 303 -21.27 -25.80 -22.59
C TYR A 303 -19.86 -26.36 -22.86
N GLY A 304 -19.23 -26.96 -21.85
CA GLY A 304 -17.92 -27.59 -21.99
C GLY A 304 -16.77 -26.67 -21.59
N LYS A 305 -15.83 -27.24 -20.83
CA LYS A 305 -14.80 -26.48 -20.10
C LYS A 305 -13.83 -25.73 -21.02
N ILE A 306 -13.34 -26.38 -22.09
CA ILE A 306 -12.41 -25.72 -23.02
C ILE A 306 -13.05 -24.53 -23.75
N GLN A 307 -14.33 -24.64 -24.13
CA GLN A 307 -15.05 -23.57 -24.83
C GLN A 307 -15.30 -22.40 -23.89
N THR A 308 -15.75 -22.68 -22.66
CA THR A 308 -15.93 -21.66 -21.63
C THR A 308 -14.62 -20.96 -21.30
N PHE A 309 -13.52 -21.70 -21.18
CA PHE A 309 -12.20 -21.12 -20.91
C PHE A 309 -11.73 -20.20 -22.04
N VAL A 310 -11.81 -20.64 -23.30
CA VAL A 310 -11.43 -19.81 -24.47
C VAL A 310 -12.32 -18.57 -24.59
N LEU A 311 -13.64 -18.71 -24.40
CA LEU A 311 -14.56 -17.57 -24.46
C LEU A 311 -14.30 -16.56 -23.33
N ALA A 312 -14.05 -17.04 -22.11
CA ALA A 312 -13.76 -16.18 -20.97
C ALA A 312 -12.41 -15.45 -21.15
N SER A 313 -11.37 -16.15 -21.63
CA SER A 313 -10.10 -15.52 -21.98
C SER A 313 -10.28 -14.48 -23.09
N ALA A 314 -11.11 -14.76 -24.09
CA ALA A 314 -11.31 -13.84 -25.22
C ALA A 314 -12.06 -12.59 -24.77
N GLY A 315 -13.09 -12.76 -23.93
CA GLY A 315 -13.78 -11.65 -23.29
C GLY A 315 -12.84 -10.81 -22.43
N SER A 316 -11.98 -11.43 -21.62
CA SER A 316 -10.97 -10.74 -20.81
C SER A 316 -10.00 -9.92 -21.67
N LEU A 317 -9.46 -10.49 -22.75
CA LEU A 317 -8.54 -9.79 -23.65
C LEU A 317 -9.24 -8.62 -24.35
N ILE A 318 -10.45 -8.81 -24.86
CA ILE A 318 -11.24 -7.75 -25.49
C ILE A 318 -11.50 -6.62 -24.49
N MET A 319 -11.86 -6.95 -23.25
CA MET A 319 -12.08 -5.96 -22.20
C MET A 319 -10.79 -5.23 -21.81
N ASN A 320 -9.65 -5.92 -21.76
CA ASN A 320 -8.35 -5.30 -21.51
C ASN A 320 -7.99 -4.32 -22.63
N ILE A 321 -8.11 -4.72 -23.91
CA ILE A 321 -7.87 -3.83 -25.06
C ILE A 321 -8.83 -2.64 -25.01
N PHE A 322 -10.13 -2.90 -24.80
CA PHE A 322 -11.14 -1.85 -24.70
C PHE A 322 -10.80 -0.87 -23.57
N TYR A 323 -10.40 -1.36 -22.40
CA TYR A 323 -10.08 -0.52 -21.26
C TYR A 323 -8.82 0.32 -21.52
N THR A 324 -7.80 -0.26 -22.14
CA THR A 324 -6.58 0.48 -22.53
C THR A 324 -6.90 1.58 -23.52
N VAL A 325 -7.67 1.27 -24.57
CA VAL A 325 -8.09 2.26 -25.56
C VAL A 325 -8.98 3.34 -24.93
N TRP A 326 -9.90 2.95 -24.04
CA TRP A 326 -10.77 3.88 -23.32
C TRP A 326 -9.98 4.88 -22.49
N VAL A 327 -9.01 4.40 -21.71
CA VAL A 327 -8.16 5.24 -20.86
C VAL A 327 -7.26 6.15 -21.70
N ALA A 328 -6.74 5.67 -22.84
CA ALA A 328 -5.99 6.50 -23.79
C ALA A 328 -6.80 7.67 -24.38
N PHE A 329 -8.14 7.60 -24.33
CA PHE A 329 -9.03 8.68 -24.75
C PHE A 329 -9.62 9.47 -23.57
N GLN A 330 -9.28 9.15 -22.31
CA GLN A 330 -9.69 9.98 -21.18
C GLN A 330 -8.75 11.19 -21.06
N PRO A 331 -9.28 12.36 -20.64
CA PRO A 331 -8.43 13.48 -20.24
C PRO A 331 -7.46 13.01 -19.15
N ASP A 332 -6.19 13.40 -19.26
CA ASP A 332 -5.10 13.02 -18.35
C ASP A 332 -4.79 11.51 -18.28
N ASN A 333 -5.30 10.68 -19.21
CA ASN A 333 -5.17 9.22 -19.17
C ASN A 333 -5.64 8.58 -17.84
N ARG A 334 -6.62 9.21 -17.17
CA ARG A 334 -7.13 8.78 -15.87
C ARG A 334 -8.61 8.41 -15.97
N PRO A 335 -8.99 7.14 -15.75
CA PRO A 335 -10.39 6.76 -15.64
C PRO A 335 -10.97 7.20 -14.29
N THR A 336 -12.27 7.55 -14.28
CA THR A 336 -12.97 7.89 -13.02
C THR A 336 -13.15 6.67 -12.12
N LEU A 337 -13.32 6.85 -10.80
CA LEU A 337 -13.54 5.72 -9.87
C LEU A 337 -14.70 4.81 -10.29
N ILE A 338 -15.82 5.40 -10.75
CA ILE A 338 -16.97 4.63 -11.23
C ILE A 338 -16.61 3.81 -12.47
N GLN A 339 -15.85 4.39 -13.41
CA GLN A 339 -15.38 3.66 -14.60
C GLN A 339 -14.45 2.50 -14.21
N ILE A 340 -13.52 2.73 -13.28
CA ILE A 340 -12.62 1.68 -12.77
C ILE A 340 -13.43 0.54 -12.14
N ILE A 341 -14.43 0.87 -11.31
CA ILE A 341 -15.32 -0.11 -10.69
C ILE A 341 -16.09 -0.90 -11.76
N VAL A 342 -16.77 -0.21 -12.69
CA VAL A 342 -17.62 -0.86 -13.69
C VAL A 342 -16.80 -1.73 -14.65
N ILE A 343 -15.78 -1.16 -15.29
CA ILE A 343 -14.95 -1.87 -16.27
C ILE A 343 -14.13 -2.94 -15.57
N GLY A 344 -13.55 -2.62 -14.41
CA GLY A 344 -12.79 -3.57 -13.59
C GLY A 344 -13.64 -4.78 -13.18
N ASN A 345 -14.89 -4.58 -12.78
CA ASN A 345 -15.80 -5.67 -12.42
C ASN A 345 -16.19 -6.55 -13.60
N ILE A 346 -16.36 -5.98 -14.80
CA ILE A 346 -16.63 -6.74 -16.02
C ILE A 346 -15.41 -7.62 -16.37
N THR A 347 -14.21 -7.04 -16.36
CA THR A 347 -12.96 -7.79 -16.58
C THR A 347 -12.80 -8.89 -15.52
N GLN A 348 -13.05 -8.57 -14.25
CA GLN A 348 -12.98 -9.51 -13.15
C GLN A 348 -13.99 -10.65 -13.29
N ALA A 349 -15.18 -10.41 -13.85
CA ALA A 349 -16.16 -11.46 -14.13
C ALA A 349 -15.61 -12.49 -15.13
N PHE A 350 -14.98 -12.05 -16.22
CA PHE A 350 -14.34 -12.94 -17.18
C PHE A 350 -13.16 -13.70 -16.56
N MET A 351 -12.32 -13.00 -15.78
CA MET A 351 -11.23 -13.62 -15.03
C MET A 351 -11.72 -14.68 -14.04
N MET A 352 -12.85 -14.45 -13.38
CA MET A 352 -13.46 -15.39 -12.46
C MET A 352 -14.00 -16.63 -13.20
N VAL A 353 -14.69 -16.43 -14.33
CA VAL A 353 -15.15 -17.54 -15.17
C VAL A 353 -13.96 -18.38 -15.64
N LYS A 354 -12.88 -17.73 -16.10
CA LYS A 354 -11.62 -18.38 -16.47
C LYS A 354 -11.09 -19.22 -15.31
N SER A 355 -10.92 -18.62 -14.13
CA SER A 355 -10.40 -19.24 -12.91
C SER A 355 -11.18 -20.50 -12.48
N VAL A 356 -12.53 -20.43 -12.51
CA VAL A 356 -13.42 -21.55 -12.14
C VAL A 356 -13.25 -22.75 -13.06
N VAL A 357 -12.84 -22.54 -14.31
CA VAL A 357 -12.79 -23.61 -15.32
C VAL A 357 -11.39 -24.19 -15.50
N THR A 358 -10.35 -23.39 -15.24
CA THR A 358 -8.93 -23.74 -15.39
C THR A 358 -8.59 -25.09 -14.75
N TYR A 359 -8.79 -25.23 -13.44
CA TYR A 359 -8.33 -26.42 -12.71
C TYR A 359 -9.12 -27.69 -13.09
N PRO A 360 -10.47 -27.65 -13.16
CA PRO A 360 -11.24 -28.77 -13.68
C PRO A 360 -10.82 -29.24 -15.08
N LEU A 361 -10.45 -28.30 -15.97
CA LEU A 361 -9.99 -28.59 -17.32
C LEU A 361 -8.60 -29.26 -17.33
N MET A 362 -7.66 -28.79 -16.53
CA MET A 362 -6.34 -29.42 -16.37
C MET A 362 -6.47 -30.90 -15.94
N MET A 363 -7.38 -31.16 -15.01
CA MET A 363 -7.65 -32.51 -14.49
C MET A 363 -8.32 -33.46 -15.49
N GLU A 364 -8.76 -33.01 -16.67
CA GLU A 364 -9.24 -33.89 -17.75
C GLU A 364 -8.08 -34.55 -18.52
N TYR A 365 -6.89 -33.93 -18.52
CA TYR A 365 -5.69 -34.46 -19.20
C TYR A 365 -4.88 -35.42 -18.32
N VAL A 366 -5.12 -35.41 -17.01
CA VAL A 366 -4.37 -36.20 -16.03
C VAL A 366 -5.03 -37.57 -15.82
N LYS A 367 -4.24 -38.65 -15.88
CA LYS A 367 -4.68 -39.99 -15.42
C LYS A 367 -4.87 -40.01 -13.91
N ARG A 368 -5.93 -40.66 -13.42
CA ARG A 368 -6.24 -40.70 -11.97
C ARG A 368 -5.12 -41.32 -11.12
N SER A 369 -4.36 -42.26 -11.68
CA SER A 369 -3.22 -42.89 -11.00
C SER A 369 -2.02 -41.95 -10.80
N ARG A 370 -1.91 -40.88 -11.60
CA ARG A 370 -0.79 -39.92 -11.61
C ARG A 370 -1.16 -38.53 -11.12
N MET A 371 -2.33 -38.36 -10.50
CA MET A 371 -2.79 -37.05 -10.03
C MET A 371 -1.83 -36.38 -9.04
N GLY A 372 -1.17 -37.11 -8.15
CA GLY A 372 -0.19 -36.52 -7.24
C GLY A 372 1.11 -36.12 -7.93
N SER A 373 1.59 -36.92 -8.88
CA SER A 373 2.76 -36.58 -9.71
C SER A 373 2.48 -35.38 -10.62
N ALA A 374 1.26 -35.26 -11.14
CA ALA A 374 0.80 -34.09 -11.89
C ALA A 374 0.70 -32.84 -11.00
N SER A 375 0.09 -32.95 -9.81
CA SER A 375 0.06 -31.87 -8.82
C SER A 375 1.46 -31.40 -8.43
N ALA A 376 2.41 -32.33 -8.25
CA ALA A 376 3.80 -32.02 -7.94
C ALA A 376 4.44 -31.14 -9.01
N GLY A 377 4.27 -31.51 -10.28
CA GLY A 377 4.74 -30.70 -11.39
C GLY A 377 4.01 -29.37 -11.50
N ILE A 378 2.69 -29.33 -11.31
CA ILE A 378 1.92 -28.07 -11.34
C ILE A 378 2.48 -27.09 -10.32
N TYR A 379 2.67 -27.50 -9.06
CA TYR A 379 3.23 -26.63 -8.03
C TYR A 379 4.64 -26.14 -8.34
N LEU A 380 5.52 -27.04 -8.80
CA LEU A 380 6.90 -26.68 -9.15
C LEU A 380 6.94 -25.64 -10.28
N PHE A 381 6.24 -25.91 -11.37
CA PHE A 381 6.18 -25.01 -12.53
C PHE A 381 5.48 -23.70 -12.17
N GLN A 382 4.35 -23.76 -11.49
CA GLN A 382 3.60 -22.56 -11.12
C GLN A 382 4.41 -21.62 -10.24
N ASN A 383 5.08 -22.13 -9.21
CA ASN A 383 5.91 -21.31 -8.33
C ASN A 383 7.10 -20.72 -9.08
N LEU A 384 7.82 -21.52 -9.87
CA LEU A 384 8.97 -21.07 -10.65
C LEU A 384 8.58 -19.97 -11.65
N PHE A 385 7.61 -20.23 -12.52
CA PHE A 385 7.22 -19.30 -13.57
C PHE A 385 6.53 -18.05 -13.01
N ARG A 386 5.73 -18.16 -11.95
CA ARG A 386 5.13 -16.98 -11.31
C ARG A 386 6.20 -16.05 -10.73
N SER A 387 7.22 -16.59 -10.08
CA SER A 387 8.35 -15.79 -9.58
C SER A 387 9.15 -15.15 -10.72
N LEU A 388 9.43 -15.89 -11.79
CA LEU A 388 10.12 -15.35 -12.97
C LEU A 388 9.33 -14.22 -13.64
N VAL A 389 8.01 -14.40 -13.81
CA VAL A 389 7.14 -13.38 -14.37
C VAL A 389 7.10 -12.15 -13.48
N LEU A 390 7.01 -12.31 -12.15
CA LEU A 390 7.01 -11.17 -11.23
C LEU A 390 8.31 -10.35 -11.34
N LEU A 391 9.47 -11.01 -11.40
CA LEU A 391 10.75 -10.34 -11.64
C LEU A 391 10.76 -9.64 -13.01
N PHE A 392 10.22 -10.29 -14.04
CA PHE A 392 10.14 -9.74 -15.38
C PHE A 392 9.23 -8.50 -15.46
N VAL A 393 8.10 -8.46 -14.74
CA VAL A 393 7.23 -7.28 -14.68
C VAL A 393 7.99 -6.07 -14.13
N GLY A 394 8.80 -6.25 -13.08
CA GLY A 394 9.61 -5.15 -12.54
C GLY A 394 10.63 -4.61 -13.55
N VAL A 395 11.36 -5.52 -14.22
CA VAL A 395 12.30 -5.15 -15.29
C VAL A 395 11.58 -4.48 -16.46
N TRP A 396 10.39 -4.95 -16.81
CA TRP A 396 9.55 -4.38 -17.87
C TRP A 396 9.11 -2.96 -17.54
N LEU A 397 8.69 -2.67 -16.30
CA LEU A 397 8.31 -1.32 -15.87
C LEU A 397 9.47 -0.35 -15.98
N VAL A 398 10.66 -0.76 -15.53
CA VAL A 398 11.88 0.05 -15.66
C VAL A 398 12.22 0.28 -17.13
N TRP A 399 12.21 -0.77 -17.94
CA TRP A 399 12.45 -0.67 -19.38
C TRP A 399 11.45 0.28 -20.03
N TRP A 400 10.15 0.14 -19.76
CA TRP A 400 9.11 1.02 -20.31
C TRP A 400 9.32 2.48 -19.91
N SER A 401 9.59 2.75 -18.63
CA SER A 401 9.82 4.10 -18.12
C SER A 401 11.04 4.77 -18.78
N VAL A 402 12.13 4.02 -19.00
CA VAL A 402 13.34 4.54 -19.69
C VAL A 402 13.04 5.04 -21.11
N TRP A 403 12.12 4.39 -21.82
CA TRP A 403 11.85 4.72 -23.22
C TRP A 403 10.75 5.77 -23.42
N PHE A 404 9.79 5.87 -22.50
CA PHE A 404 8.57 6.67 -22.72
C PHE A 404 8.36 7.80 -21.71
N PHE A 405 9.10 7.84 -20.60
CA PHE A 405 8.85 8.79 -19.51
C PHE A 405 10.06 9.67 -19.18
N PRO A 406 9.81 10.85 -18.57
CA PRO A 406 10.86 11.71 -18.05
C PRO A 406 11.74 10.94 -17.07
N GLN A 407 13.04 11.12 -17.22
CA GLN A 407 14.02 10.56 -16.29
C GLN A 407 14.11 11.46 -15.07
N ALA A 408 14.81 10.98 -14.03
CA ALA A 408 15.06 11.79 -12.85
C ALA A 408 15.77 13.10 -13.24
N GLY A 409 15.52 14.15 -12.46
CA GLY A 409 16.05 15.47 -12.75
C GLY A 409 15.41 16.56 -11.93
N TYR A 410 15.44 17.77 -12.46
CA TYR A 410 14.90 18.96 -11.82
C TYR A 410 13.71 19.47 -12.61
N GLN A 411 12.66 19.85 -11.90
CA GLN A 411 11.45 20.39 -12.49
C GLN A 411 11.00 21.66 -11.80
N THR A 412 10.31 22.51 -12.56
CA THR A 412 9.76 23.77 -12.11
C THR A 412 8.34 23.89 -12.63
N ALA A 413 7.38 24.15 -11.73
CA ALA A 413 6.02 24.51 -12.10
C ALA A 413 5.87 26.04 -12.12
N THR A 414 5.43 26.60 -13.25
CA THR A 414 5.23 28.04 -13.45
C THR A 414 3.77 28.35 -13.75
N THR A 415 3.35 29.58 -13.45
CA THR A 415 2.01 30.10 -13.75
C THR A 415 2.11 31.43 -14.50
N PHE A 416 1.34 31.56 -15.58
CA PHE A 416 1.31 32.70 -16.48
C PHE A 416 -0.05 33.41 -16.41
N PRO A 417 -0.10 34.75 -16.59
CA PRO A 417 -1.36 35.51 -16.60
C PRO A 417 -2.32 35.12 -17.72
N ASP A 418 -1.78 34.71 -18.86
CA ASP A 418 -2.54 34.33 -20.05
C ASP A 418 -2.30 32.85 -20.41
N GLU A 419 -3.29 32.21 -21.04
CA GLU A 419 -3.11 30.88 -21.62
C GLU A 419 -2.05 30.94 -22.74
N ILE A 420 -0.96 30.20 -22.58
CA ILE A 420 0.10 30.05 -23.60
C ILE A 420 0.15 28.61 -24.11
N ASP A 421 0.59 28.41 -25.35
CA ASP A 421 0.87 27.09 -25.91
C ASP A 421 2.35 26.67 -25.72
N ALA A 422 2.65 25.40 -26.03
CA ALA A 422 3.99 24.85 -25.86
C ALA A 422 5.03 25.53 -26.76
N ASP A 423 4.65 25.93 -27.97
CA ASP A 423 5.57 26.53 -28.95
C ASP A 423 5.94 27.96 -28.56
N GLN A 424 4.99 28.71 -28.03
CA GLN A 424 5.20 30.02 -27.41
C GLN A 424 6.17 29.90 -26.24
N LEU A 425 5.96 28.93 -25.34
CA LEU A 425 6.86 28.72 -24.21
C LEU A 425 8.27 28.32 -24.68
N ARG A 426 8.39 27.42 -25.68
CA ARG A 426 9.68 27.06 -26.31
C ARG A 426 10.39 28.28 -26.87
N SER A 427 9.68 29.13 -27.62
CA SER A 427 10.27 30.33 -28.22
C SER A 427 10.76 31.34 -27.17
N LYS A 428 10.05 31.47 -26.05
CA LYS A 428 10.49 32.30 -24.91
C LYS A 428 11.78 31.76 -24.29
N ILE A 429 11.87 30.44 -24.07
CA ILE A 429 13.08 29.78 -23.57
C ILE A 429 14.25 29.96 -24.54
N GLU A 430 14.04 29.72 -25.84
CA GLU A 430 15.06 29.84 -26.88
C GLU A 430 15.61 31.28 -27.00
N SER A 431 14.75 32.30 -26.89
CA SER A 431 15.13 33.72 -27.03
C SER A 431 16.20 34.20 -26.06
N THR A 432 16.46 33.43 -25.00
CA THR A 432 17.41 33.76 -23.93
C THR A 432 18.68 32.90 -23.95
N GLY A 433 18.83 32.04 -24.96
CA GLY A 433 20.03 31.22 -25.16
C GLY A 433 20.06 29.91 -24.38
N LEU A 434 18.95 29.50 -23.76
CA LEU A 434 18.74 28.13 -23.28
C LEU A 434 18.29 27.25 -24.44
N ASP A 435 18.76 26.01 -24.49
CA ASP A 435 18.31 25.04 -25.49
C ASP A 435 16.92 24.51 -25.08
N PRO A 436 15.84 24.79 -25.84
CA PRO A 436 14.50 24.30 -25.50
C PRO A 436 14.39 22.77 -25.56
N ASP A 437 15.31 22.07 -26.25
CA ASP A 437 15.29 20.61 -26.34
C ASP A 437 15.80 19.91 -25.07
N ASP A 438 16.51 20.64 -24.20
CA ASP A 438 16.89 20.17 -22.86
C ASP A 438 15.70 20.10 -21.88
N TYR A 439 14.56 20.70 -22.25
CA TYR A 439 13.39 20.85 -21.40
C TYR A 439 12.17 20.11 -21.94
N LEU A 440 11.59 19.26 -21.09
CA LEU A 440 10.27 18.67 -21.29
C LEU A 440 9.22 19.65 -20.76
N LEU A 441 8.35 20.13 -21.65
CA LEU A 441 7.27 21.04 -21.33
C LEU A 441 5.94 20.27 -21.36
N ARG A 442 5.19 20.31 -20.25
CA ARG A 442 3.84 19.77 -20.18
C ARG A 442 2.89 20.82 -19.60
N PRO A 443 1.74 21.09 -20.21
CA PRO A 443 0.73 21.90 -19.56
C PRO A 443 0.23 21.17 -18.30
N ILE A 444 -0.05 21.92 -17.24
CA ILE A 444 -0.71 21.41 -16.05
C ILE A 444 -2.13 21.97 -16.07
N HIS A 445 -3.12 21.10 -15.93
CA HIS A 445 -4.53 21.45 -15.94
C HIS A 445 -5.21 20.98 -14.67
N GLN A 446 -6.42 21.50 -14.43
CA GLN A 446 -7.37 20.86 -13.54
C GLN A 446 -7.73 19.47 -14.06
N TYR A 447 -8.04 18.58 -13.12
CA TYR A 447 -8.44 17.22 -13.46
C TYR A 447 -9.61 17.18 -14.44
N GLY A 448 -9.42 16.45 -15.54
CA GLY A 448 -10.46 16.28 -16.55
C GLY A 448 -10.44 17.32 -17.67
N VAL A 449 -9.47 18.24 -17.67
CA VAL A 449 -9.31 19.28 -18.69
C VAL A 449 -8.04 19.00 -19.48
N ASP A 450 -8.18 18.74 -20.78
CA ASP A 450 -7.04 18.58 -21.69
C ASP A 450 -7.10 19.69 -22.75
N LYS A 451 -6.13 20.61 -22.68
CA LYS A 451 -5.96 21.71 -23.64
C LYS A 451 -4.49 21.80 -24.04
N GLU A 452 -4.23 22.15 -25.28
CA GLU A 452 -2.88 22.44 -25.77
C GLU A 452 -2.32 23.74 -25.16
N THR A 453 -3.19 24.65 -24.74
CA THR A 453 -2.87 25.90 -24.05
C THR A 453 -3.11 25.78 -22.56
N SER A 454 -2.20 26.31 -21.73
CA SER A 454 -2.40 26.40 -20.28
C SER A 454 -1.82 27.69 -19.72
N MET A 455 -2.40 28.16 -18.63
CA MET A 455 -1.78 29.15 -17.75
C MET A 455 -0.71 28.52 -16.86
N ARG A 456 -0.70 27.19 -16.69
CA ARG A 456 0.23 26.49 -15.80
C ARG A 456 1.07 25.49 -16.56
N TRP A 457 2.37 25.51 -16.32
CA TRP A 457 3.31 24.67 -17.04
C TRP A 457 4.25 23.93 -16.10
N TRP A 458 4.50 22.68 -16.46
CA TRP A 458 5.52 21.83 -15.89
C TRP A 458 6.72 21.84 -16.83
N ILE A 459 7.85 22.37 -16.34
CA ILE A 459 9.11 22.47 -17.07
C ILE A 459 10.10 21.55 -16.39
N HIS A 460 10.53 20.49 -17.08
CA HIS A 460 11.42 19.48 -16.51
C HIS A 460 12.69 19.33 -17.33
N ARG A 461 13.84 19.30 -16.65
CA ARG A 461 15.14 19.00 -17.24
C ARG A 461 15.59 17.64 -16.74
N ASN A 462 15.76 16.70 -17.68
CA ASN A 462 16.36 15.40 -17.36
C ASN A 462 17.83 15.59 -16.96
N ASP A 463 18.26 14.88 -15.92
CA ASP A 463 19.63 14.95 -15.43
C ASP A 463 20.07 13.59 -14.89
N GLU A 464 21.00 12.94 -15.58
CA GLU A 464 21.48 11.59 -15.24
C GLU A 464 22.21 11.58 -13.89
N GLU A 465 22.97 12.64 -13.58
CA GLU A 465 23.65 12.79 -12.29
C GLU A 465 22.66 12.85 -11.13
N THR A 466 21.55 13.59 -11.29
CA THR A 466 20.45 13.60 -10.30
C THR A 466 19.87 12.20 -10.08
N ALA A 467 19.77 11.36 -11.13
CA ALA A 467 19.28 10.00 -10.99
C ALA A 467 20.19 9.15 -10.08
N ASP A 468 21.50 9.24 -10.28
CA ASP A 468 22.50 8.51 -9.48
C ASP A 468 22.52 9.02 -8.02
N ILE A 469 22.43 10.34 -7.84
CA ILE A 469 22.38 10.96 -6.51
C ILE A 469 21.11 10.54 -5.75
N LEU A 470 19.95 10.49 -6.41
CA LEU A 470 18.71 10.05 -5.78
C LEU A 470 18.72 8.54 -5.47
N ALA A 471 19.35 7.72 -6.32
CA ALA A 471 19.57 6.32 -6.02
C ALA A 471 20.47 6.13 -4.79
N GLU A 472 21.59 6.88 -4.71
CA GLU A 472 22.48 6.88 -3.55
C GLU A 472 21.73 7.34 -2.27
N LEU A 473 20.95 8.42 -2.35
CA LEU A 473 20.14 8.91 -1.24
C LEU A 473 19.16 7.85 -0.73
N LYS A 474 18.54 7.10 -1.63
CA LYS A 474 17.61 6.03 -1.30
C LYS A 474 18.32 4.86 -0.62
N ASP A 475 19.47 4.47 -1.13
CA ASP A 475 20.30 3.41 -0.55
C ASP A 475 20.79 3.80 0.86
N LEU A 476 21.25 5.04 1.04
CA LEU A 476 21.66 5.58 2.34
C LEU A 476 20.50 5.63 3.34
N LYS A 477 19.29 6.05 2.91
CA LYS A 477 18.10 6.03 3.79
C LYS A 477 17.73 4.61 4.22
N ASN A 478 17.82 3.65 3.31
CA ASN A 478 17.59 2.24 3.63
C ASN A 478 18.66 1.69 4.60
N GLU A 479 19.93 2.02 4.37
CA GLU A 479 21.04 1.65 5.25
C GLU A 479 20.86 2.28 6.64
N LEU A 480 20.57 3.57 6.71
CA LEU A 480 20.38 4.31 7.95
C LEU A 480 19.21 3.76 8.76
N SER A 481 18.07 3.44 8.13
CA SER A 481 16.96 2.77 8.81
C SER A 481 17.37 1.40 9.38
N SER A 482 18.20 0.63 8.66
CA SER A 482 18.72 -0.64 9.15
C SER A 482 19.69 -0.46 10.32
N LEU A 483 20.61 0.51 10.23
CA LEU A 483 21.60 0.80 11.26
C LEU A 483 20.96 1.38 12.53
N GLU A 484 19.97 2.26 12.42
CA GLU A 484 19.22 2.80 13.56
C GLU A 484 18.42 1.69 14.27
N ALA A 485 17.88 0.72 13.53
CA ALA A 485 17.30 -0.47 14.14
C ALA A 485 18.38 -1.35 14.80
N GLU A 486 19.58 -1.44 14.22
CA GLU A 486 20.68 -2.23 14.78
C GLU A 486 21.23 -1.61 16.07
N VAL A 487 21.46 -0.29 16.13
CA VAL A 487 22.09 0.39 17.28
C VAL A 487 21.26 0.30 18.56
N THR A 488 19.93 0.18 18.42
CA THR A 488 19.00 0.01 19.54
C THR A 488 18.94 -1.43 20.06
N SER A 489 19.63 -2.38 19.40
CA SER A 489 19.65 -3.79 19.79
C SER A 489 20.28 -3.99 21.18
N PRO A 490 19.61 -4.74 22.09
CA PRO A 490 20.14 -5.03 23.41
C PRO A 490 21.30 -6.03 23.40
N PHE A 491 21.63 -6.61 22.24
CA PHE A 491 22.66 -7.65 22.10
C PHE A 491 24.04 -7.11 21.68
N LEU A 492 24.16 -5.81 21.39
CA LEU A 492 25.43 -5.20 21.00
C LEU A 492 26.27 -4.86 22.23
N THR A 493 27.57 -5.11 22.13
CA THR A 493 28.55 -4.58 23.08
C THR A 493 28.75 -3.07 22.85
N GLU A 494 29.19 -2.33 23.88
CA GLU A 494 29.49 -0.88 23.74
C GLU A 494 30.38 -0.54 22.53
N PRO A 495 31.52 -1.23 22.27
CA PRO A 495 32.34 -0.92 21.11
C PRO A 495 31.66 -1.21 19.76
N GLU A 496 30.76 -2.19 19.69
CA GLU A 496 29.96 -2.45 18.48
C GLU A 496 28.91 -1.36 18.28
N ARG A 497 28.29 -0.89 19.37
CA ARG A 497 27.34 0.23 19.34
C ARG A 497 28.00 1.51 18.87
N ASP A 498 29.19 1.83 19.38
CA ASP A 498 29.95 3.01 18.96
C ASP A 498 30.31 2.95 17.47
N ALA A 499 30.74 1.78 16.98
CA ALA A 499 31.04 1.58 15.57
C ALA A 499 29.80 1.71 14.66
N ILE A 500 28.62 1.30 15.12
CA ILE A 500 27.37 1.49 14.38
C ILE A 500 26.95 2.96 14.41
N SER A 501 27.06 3.64 15.56
CA SER A 501 26.80 5.07 15.67
C SER A 501 27.67 5.90 14.73
N GLU A 502 28.97 5.58 14.61
CA GLU A 502 29.88 6.23 13.66
C GLU A 502 29.42 6.05 12.20
N LYS A 503 28.90 4.87 11.84
CA LYS A 503 28.30 4.64 10.52
C LYS A 503 27.03 5.44 10.31
N ILE A 504 26.16 5.52 11.32
CA ILE A 504 24.94 6.33 11.28
C ILE A 504 25.31 7.80 11.03
N ASP A 505 26.30 8.33 11.77
CA ASP A 505 26.76 9.71 11.62
C ASP A 505 27.36 9.96 10.23
N THR A 506 28.13 9.01 9.71
CA THR A 506 28.68 9.07 8.35
C THR A 506 27.57 9.08 7.30
N ALA A 507 26.59 8.18 7.42
CA ALA A 507 25.44 8.11 6.51
C ALA A 507 24.55 9.37 6.58
N LYS A 508 24.35 9.92 7.79
CA LYS A 508 23.63 11.19 8.00
C LYS A 508 24.37 12.36 7.35
N SER A 509 25.68 12.44 7.55
CA SER A 509 26.54 13.47 6.93
C SER A 509 26.46 13.41 5.39
N ARG A 510 26.59 12.22 4.81
CA ARG A 510 26.46 12.02 3.36
C ARG A 510 25.06 12.35 2.84
N THR A 511 24.02 11.99 3.59
CA THR A 511 22.63 12.35 3.27
C THR A 511 22.45 13.87 3.23
N THR A 512 23.04 14.61 4.19
CA THR A 512 23.02 16.07 4.21
C THR A 512 23.74 16.66 2.99
N GLU A 513 24.94 16.16 2.66
CA GLU A 513 25.70 16.60 1.48
C GLU A 513 24.93 16.39 0.16
N ILE A 514 24.27 15.23 0.02
CA ILE A 514 23.41 14.94 -1.13
C ILE A 514 22.23 15.92 -1.19
N ASN A 515 21.54 16.14 -0.07
CA ASN A 515 20.43 17.08 -0.03
C ASN A 515 20.88 18.50 -0.40
N GLU A 516 22.03 18.96 0.09
CA GLU A 516 22.62 20.25 -0.28
C GLU A 516 22.92 20.34 -1.79
N THR A 517 23.37 19.24 -2.40
CA THR A 517 23.64 19.15 -3.84
C THR A 517 22.34 19.23 -4.64
N LEU A 518 21.31 18.48 -4.25
CA LEU A 518 19.98 18.53 -4.87
C LEU A 518 19.34 19.92 -4.73
N GLU A 519 19.49 20.56 -3.58
CA GLU A 519 19.02 21.93 -3.32
C GLU A 519 19.74 22.97 -4.18
N ARG A 520 21.05 22.80 -4.39
CA ARG A 520 21.82 23.66 -5.30
C ARG A 520 21.32 23.52 -6.73
N GLY A 521 21.17 22.30 -7.26
CA GLY A 521 20.67 22.07 -8.61
C GLY A 521 19.25 22.60 -8.82
N LYS A 522 18.38 22.45 -7.81
CA LYS A 522 17.03 23.05 -7.77
C LYS A 522 17.09 24.58 -7.89
N SER A 523 17.97 25.20 -7.11
CA SER A 523 18.17 26.66 -7.08
C SER A 523 18.75 27.18 -8.41
N GLU A 524 19.70 26.46 -8.99
CA GLU A 524 20.30 26.79 -10.29
C GLU A 524 19.27 26.72 -11.42
N LEU A 525 18.46 25.66 -11.47
CA LEU A 525 17.38 25.55 -12.45
C LEU A 525 16.40 26.72 -12.28
N HIS A 526 16.00 27.00 -11.04
CA HIS A 526 15.10 28.09 -10.74
C HIS A 526 15.65 29.43 -11.23
N GLN A 527 16.89 29.79 -10.86
CA GLN A 527 17.50 31.07 -11.24
C GLN A 527 17.58 31.23 -12.75
N LYS A 528 17.94 30.16 -13.48
CA LYS A 528 17.97 30.17 -14.95
C LYS A 528 16.58 30.41 -15.53
N LEU A 529 15.56 29.68 -15.07
CA LEU A 529 14.20 29.85 -15.58
C LEU A 529 13.57 31.19 -15.18
N TYR A 530 13.79 31.65 -13.95
CA TYR A 530 13.26 32.92 -13.45
C TYR A 530 13.87 34.13 -14.15
N ALA A 531 15.18 34.08 -14.48
CA ALA A 531 15.82 35.13 -15.28
C ALA A 531 15.20 35.31 -16.68
N VAL A 532 14.55 34.26 -17.19
CA VAL A 532 13.93 34.22 -18.52
C VAL A 532 12.44 34.52 -18.45
N LEU A 533 11.75 33.85 -17.52
CA LEU A 533 10.29 33.85 -17.46
C LEU A 533 9.75 34.91 -16.50
N GLY A 534 10.55 35.41 -15.55
CA GLY A 534 10.09 36.24 -14.43
C GLY A 534 9.26 37.45 -14.83
N GLU A 535 9.62 38.15 -15.91
CA GLU A 535 8.85 39.31 -16.40
C GLU A 535 7.49 38.93 -17.02
N THR A 536 7.28 37.65 -17.32
CA THR A 536 6.04 37.12 -17.92
C THR A 536 5.16 36.37 -16.92
N LEU A 537 5.62 36.21 -15.67
CA LEU A 537 4.85 35.62 -14.59
C LEU A 537 3.92 36.66 -13.97
N PHE A 538 3.10 36.24 -13.01
CA PHE A 538 2.26 37.16 -12.25
C PHE A 538 3.09 38.17 -11.47
N GLU A 539 2.53 39.36 -11.20
CA GLU A 539 3.20 40.32 -10.33
C GLU A 539 3.34 39.76 -8.90
N PRO A 540 4.47 40.01 -8.21
CA PRO A 540 4.66 39.55 -6.84
C PRO A 540 3.49 39.92 -5.91
N GLY A 541 2.82 38.92 -5.36
CA GLY A 541 1.72 39.11 -4.41
C GLY A 541 0.37 39.50 -5.04
N ALA A 542 0.24 39.55 -6.36
CA ALA A 542 -1.02 39.86 -7.05
C ALA A 542 -2.17 38.89 -6.72
N GLN A 543 -1.84 37.67 -6.30
CA GLN A 543 -2.80 36.66 -5.85
C GLN A 543 -3.59 37.05 -4.61
N LEU A 544 -3.09 37.96 -3.79
CA LEU A 544 -3.73 38.39 -2.54
C LEU A 544 -4.43 39.74 -2.75
N SER A 545 -5.76 39.70 -2.80
CA SER A 545 -6.59 40.89 -3.04
C SER A 545 -6.93 41.65 -1.76
N ASP A 546 -7.10 40.93 -0.63
CA ASP A 546 -7.40 41.51 0.68
C ASP A 546 -6.86 40.61 1.79
N ALA A 547 -6.48 41.21 2.92
CA ALA A 547 -6.02 40.50 4.10
C ALA A 547 -6.28 41.34 5.35
N GLN A 548 -6.95 40.75 6.35
CA GLN A 548 -7.33 41.43 7.58
C GLN A 548 -7.18 40.47 8.77
N PHE A 549 -6.84 41.01 9.93
CA PHE A 549 -6.75 40.23 11.17
C PHE A 549 -7.46 40.99 12.29
N GLU A 550 -8.57 40.44 12.77
CA GLU A 550 -9.41 41.04 13.82
C GLU A 550 -9.93 39.93 14.73
N ASP A 551 -9.92 40.14 16.05
CA ASP A 551 -10.43 39.18 17.05
C ASP A 551 -9.92 37.73 16.89
N ASP A 552 -8.60 37.57 16.74
CA ASP A 552 -7.92 36.28 16.47
C ASP A 552 -8.39 35.57 15.19
N THR A 553 -9.11 36.28 14.32
CA THR A 553 -9.63 35.78 13.04
C THR A 553 -8.85 36.41 11.90
N LEU A 554 -8.18 35.56 11.11
CA LEU A 554 -7.53 35.96 9.88
C LEU A 554 -8.52 35.80 8.71
N PHE A 555 -8.68 36.88 7.96
CA PHE A 555 -9.35 36.89 6.66
C PHE A 555 -8.31 37.02 5.55
N LEU A 556 -8.38 36.13 4.56
CA LEU A 556 -7.58 36.21 3.33
C LEU A 556 -8.50 36.09 2.12
N ALA A 557 -8.38 37.02 1.17
CA ALA A 557 -9.04 36.92 -0.13
C ALA A 557 -8.00 36.67 -1.23
N LEU A 558 -8.14 35.55 -1.92
CA LEU A 558 -7.16 34.99 -2.84
C LEU A 558 -7.77 34.81 -4.22
N THR A 559 -6.99 35.10 -5.25
CA THR A 559 -7.32 34.74 -6.63
C THR A 559 -6.77 33.35 -6.91
N THR A 560 -7.52 32.52 -7.62
CA THR A 560 -7.08 31.21 -8.10
C THR A 560 -7.09 31.20 -9.63
N ILE A 561 -6.29 30.32 -10.24
CA ILE A 561 -6.36 30.10 -11.69
C ILE A 561 -7.62 29.29 -12.02
N GLU A 562 -7.90 28.29 -11.19
CA GLU A 562 -9.03 27.41 -11.40
C GLU A 562 -10.04 27.46 -10.24
N GLU A 563 -11.30 27.13 -10.50
CA GLU A 563 -12.37 27.16 -9.51
C GLU A 563 -12.29 25.94 -8.57
N LEU A 564 -12.39 26.14 -7.26
CA LEU A 564 -12.51 25.05 -6.30
C LEU A 564 -13.97 24.55 -6.29
N PRO A 565 -14.26 23.30 -6.69
CA PRO A 565 -15.63 22.83 -6.72
C PRO A 565 -16.26 22.86 -5.32
N GLN A 566 -17.52 23.31 -5.22
CA GLN A 566 -18.23 23.42 -3.94
C GLN A 566 -18.23 22.11 -3.13
N GLU A 567 -18.25 20.96 -3.82
CA GLU A 567 -18.20 19.62 -3.21
C GLU A 567 -16.87 19.32 -2.50
N GLN A 568 -15.78 20.00 -2.90
CA GLN A 568 -14.44 19.83 -2.33
C GLN A 568 -14.15 20.82 -1.19
N VAL A 569 -14.93 21.89 -1.03
CA VAL A 569 -14.71 22.93 -0.01
C VAL A 569 -14.68 22.34 1.39
N GLU A 570 -15.61 21.43 1.72
CA GLU A 570 -15.63 20.81 3.04
C GLU A 570 -14.40 19.91 3.28
N LEU A 571 -13.96 19.18 2.25
CA LEU A 571 -12.73 18.37 2.34
C LEU A 571 -11.49 19.26 2.48
N PHE A 572 -11.50 20.41 1.80
CA PHE A 572 -10.44 21.40 1.87
C PHE A 572 -10.32 22.01 3.27
N GLU A 573 -11.44 22.47 3.86
CA GLU A 573 -11.50 22.90 5.25
C GLU A 573 -11.00 21.80 6.21
N GLN A 574 -11.35 20.55 5.95
CA GLN A 574 -10.89 19.42 6.77
C GLN A 574 -9.37 19.22 6.69
N ASN A 575 -8.77 19.41 5.52
CA ASN A 575 -7.32 19.31 5.33
C ASN A 575 -6.56 20.52 5.86
N LEU A 576 -7.23 21.67 6.01
CA LEU A 576 -6.68 22.83 6.70
C LEU A 576 -6.73 22.68 8.23
N ASN A 577 -7.42 21.68 8.80
CA ASN A 577 -7.47 21.50 10.25
C ASN A 577 -6.06 21.38 10.85
N GLY A 578 -5.86 22.05 11.97
CA GLY A 578 -4.59 22.02 12.68
C GLY A 578 -4.73 22.55 14.11
N PRO A 579 -3.75 22.25 14.99
CA PRO A 579 -3.81 22.65 16.39
C PRO A 579 -3.74 24.17 16.57
N GLN A 580 -3.25 24.92 15.59
CA GLN A 580 -3.23 26.39 15.61
C GLN A 580 -4.61 27.03 15.58
N TYR A 581 -5.64 26.34 15.09
CA TYR A 581 -6.98 26.89 14.93
C TYR A 581 -7.87 26.58 16.14
N GLN A 582 -8.77 27.52 16.45
CA GLN A 582 -9.78 27.30 17.48
C GLN A 582 -10.68 26.13 17.06
N VAL A 583 -11.03 25.26 18.01
CA VAL A 583 -11.83 24.06 17.74
C VAL A 583 -13.20 24.18 18.40
N THR A 584 -14.27 23.91 17.65
CA THR A 584 -15.64 23.87 18.17
C THR A 584 -16.18 22.45 18.24
N ALA A 585 -17.03 22.21 19.24
CA ALA A 585 -17.74 20.94 19.35
C ALA A 585 -18.79 20.84 18.24
N SER A 586 -18.61 19.92 17.30
CA SER A 586 -19.63 19.63 16.29
C SER A 586 -20.87 19.02 16.94
N LYS A 587 -22.05 19.59 16.69
CA LYS A 587 -23.34 19.11 17.22
C LYS A 587 -23.93 17.92 16.44
N ASN A 588 -23.43 17.63 15.24
CA ASN A 588 -23.97 16.62 14.34
C ASN A 588 -22.96 15.49 14.09
N ASP A 589 -22.99 14.44 14.92
CA ASP A 589 -22.89 13.04 14.47
C ASP A 589 -22.93 12.05 15.65
N LEU A 590 -23.66 10.95 15.45
CA LEU A 590 -23.91 9.87 16.42
C LEU A 590 -22.68 8.99 16.76
N SER A 591 -21.45 9.46 16.48
CA SER A 591 -20.21 8.77 16.85
C SER A 591 -19.32 9.72 17.65
N SER A 592 -18.90 9.27 18.83
CA SER A 592 -18.09 9.96 19.85
C SER A 592 -17.09 11.01 19.32
N SER A 593 -17.45 12.28 19.55
CA SER A 593 -16.64 13.52 19.58
C SER A 593 -15.72 13.82 18.39
N ARG A 594 -16.16 14.68 17.48
CA ARG A 594 -15.29 15.34 16.49
C ARG A 594 -15.31 16.86 16.68
N TRP A 595 -14.23 17.36 17.28
CA TRP A 595 -13.89 18.78 17.27
C TRP A 595 -13.55 19.18 15.83
N ARG A 596 -14.12 20.28 15.31
CA ARG A 596 -13.81 20.84 13.98
C ARG A 596 -13.11 22.19 14.16
N SER A 597 -12.01 22.43 13.44
CA SER A 597 -11.36 23.75 13.46
C SER A 597 -12.33 24.80 12.90
N GLU A 598 -12.34 25.99 13.47
CA GLU A 598 -13.07 27.16 12.98
C GLU A 598 -12.31 27.78 11.78
N VAL A 599 -12.21 26.99 10.71
CA VAL A 599 -11.73 27.43 9.40
C VAL A 599 -12.91 27.32 8.44
N ARG A 600 -13.23 28.42 7.77
CA ARG A 600 -14.30 28.51 6.77
C ARG A 600 -13.72 29.01 5.46
N VAL A 601 -14.10 28.37 4.37
CA VAL A 601 -13.68 28.75 3.01
C VAL A 601 -14.92 29.04 2.19
N GLU A 602 -14.94 30.20 1.53
CA GLU A 602 -16.00 30.61 0.61
C GLU A 602 -15.41 30.75 -0.79
N VAL A 603 -16.05 30.11 -1.77
CA VAL A 603 -15.69 30.25 -3.18
C VAL A 603 -16.29 31.55 -3.71
N VAL A 604 -15.47 32.36 -4.37
CA VAL A 604 -15.88 33.63 -4.96
C VAL A 604 -16.03 33.44 -6.47
N ASP A 605 -17.26 33.49 -6.94
CA ASP A 605 -17.59 33.45 -8.37
C ASP A 605 -17.37 34.84 -8.97
N GLY A 606 -16.43 34.95 -9.91
CA GLY A 606 -16.08 36.20 -10.60
C GLY A 606 -15.50 35.97 -12.00
N GLU A 607 -15.06 37.04 -12.68
CA GLU A 607 -14.30 36.91 -13.94
C GLU A 607 -12.99 36.13 -13.74
N THR A 608 -12.40 36.26 -12.55
CA THR A 608 -11.32 35.41 -12.05
C THR A 608 -11.83 34.63 -10.83
N PRO A 609 -11.70 33.29 -10.79
CA PRO A 609 -12.10 32.54 -9.62
C PRO A 609 -11.25 32.92 -8.41
N GLY A 610 -11.83 32.78 -7.22
CA GLY A 610 -11.14 33.14 -5.99
C GLY A 610 -11.67 32.41 -4.75
N LEU A 611 -10.95 32.55 -3.65
CA LEU A 611 -11.25 31.96 -2.36
C LEU A 611 -11.18 33.02 -1.26
N GLN A 612 -12.18 33.05 -0.40
CA GLN A 612 -12.16 33.79 0.85
C GLN A 612 -11.99 32.81 2.00
N VAL A 613 -10.95 33.00 2.81
CA VAL A 613 -10.57 32.10 3.89
C VAL A 613 -10.70 32.86 5.19
N PHE A 614 -11.53 32.34 6.08
CA PHE A 614 -11.73 32.84 7.44
C PHE A 614 -11.17 31.79 8.40
N ALA A 615 -10.06 32.12 9.04
CA ALA A 615 -9.35 31.21 9.92
C ALA A 615 -9.25 31.80 11.32
N LYS A 616 -9.97 31.21 12.28
CA LYS A 616 -9.94 31.64 13.67
C LYS A 616 -8.91 30.85 14.46
N PHE A 617 -7.94 31.55 15.02
CA PHE A 617 -6.82 30.95 15.72
C PHE A 617 -7.13 30.69 17.19
N ASP A 618 -6.48 29.67 17.75
CA ASP A 618 -6.51 29.42 19.19
C ASP A 618 -5.77 30.56 19.92
N PRO A 619 -6.38 31.26 20.89
CA PRO A 619 -5.72 32.33 21.63
C PRO A 619 -4.42 31.91 22.33
N ASN A 620 -4.30 30.64 22.72
CA ASN A 620 -3.07 30.10 23.31
C ASN A 620 -1.95 30.04 22.27
N PHE A 621 -2.28 29.62 21.05
CA PHE A 621 -1.36 29.61 19.92
C PHE A 621 -0.95 31.04 19.54
N THR A 622 -1.91 31.97 19.39
CA THR A 622 -1.59 33.36 19.01
C THR A 622 -0.73 34.05 20.06
N GLY A 623 -0.95 33.78 21.35
CA GLY A 623 -0.11 34.26 22.44
C GLY A 623 1.35 33.80 22.34
N ILE A 624 1.58 32.51 22.11
CA ILE A 624 2.94 31.96 21.92
C ILE A 624 3.58 32.52 20.65
N TYR A 625 2.87 32.43 19.52
CA TYR A 625 3.38 32.86 18.22
C TYR A 625 3.74 34.34 18.22
N ARG A 626 2.93 35.20 18.88
CA ARG A 626 3.20 36.64 18.98
C ARG A 626 4.55 36.93 19.60
N ILE A 627 4.89 36.27 20.70
CA ILE A 627 6.16 36.49 21.39
C ILE A 627 7.33 35.91 20.59
N LEU A 628 7.16 34.75 19.96
CA LEU A 628 8.19 34.15 19.11
C LEU A 628 8.48 34.99 17.86
N ASN A 629 7.46 35.65 17.31
CA ASN A 629 7.51 36.45 16.08
C ASN A 629 7.85 37.94 16.32
N THR A 630 8.10 38.36 17.56
CA THR A 630 8.50 39.75 17.88
C THR A 630 10.02 39.91 18.07
N GLY A 631 10.57 41.02 17.54
CA GLY A 631 11.96 41.49 17.76
C GLY A 631 12.91 41.30 16.56
N ASP A 632 14.14 41.82 16.69
CA ASP A 632 15.20 41.76 15.65
C ASP A 632 15.70 40.32 15.36
N ASN A 633 15.38 39.36 16.23
CA ASN A 633 15.74 37.95 16.11
C ASN A 633 14.47 37.11 15.91
N LEU A 634 13.87 37.25 14.73
CA LEU A 634 12.86 36.33 14.21
C LEU A 634 13.42 34.91 14.28
N ILE A 635 12.78 34.03 15.05
CA ILE A 635 13.14 32.62 15.05
C ILE A 635 12.61 32.04 13.73
N PRO A 636 13.47 31.56 12.81
CA PRO A 636 12.98 30.85 11.65
C PRO A 636 12.23 29.62 12.18
N ALA A 637 10.97 29.43 11.76
CA ALA A 637 10.04 28.42 12.29
C ALA A 637 9.28 28.76 13.60
N SER A 638 9.13 30.04 13.97
CA SER A 638 8.24 30.48 15.07
C SER A 638 6.82 29.88 14.98
N PHE A 639 6.28 29.71 13.77
CA PHE A 639 4.95 29.13 13.56
C PHE A 639 4.91 27.66 13.94
N GLU A 640 5.87 26.86 13.43
CA GLU A 640 5.95 25.42 13.74
C GLU A 640 6.16 25.19 15.23
N LEU A 641 7.06 25.95 15.86
CA LEU A 641 7.31 25.84 17.30
C LEU A 641 6.05 26.15 18.12
N ALA A 642 5.35 27.25 17.81
CA ALA A 642 4.08 27.58 18.47
C ALA A 642 3.02 26.49 18.26
N ASN A 643 2.98 25.90 17.05
CA ASN A 643 2.05 24.84 16.69
C ASN A 643 2.35 23.53 17.43
N SER A 644 3.63 23.12 17.53
CA SER A 644 4.07 21.96 18.31
C SER A 644 3.73 22.11 19.79
N ILE A 645 4.06 23.27 20.38
CA ILE A 645 3.73 23.55 21.80
C ILE A 645 2.23 23.45 22.03
N ASN A 646 1.40 24.09 21.19
CA ASN A 646 -0.05 24.04 21.33
C ASN A 646 -0.59 22.62 21.13
N SER A 647 -0.04 21.86 20.18
CA SER A 647 -0.42 20.47 19.90
C SER A 647 -0.16 19.56 21.11
N ILE A 648 1.01 19.68 21.74
CA ILE A 648 1.37 18.92 22.95
C ILE A 648 0.38 19.22 24.08
N PHE A 649 0.06 20.50 24.30
CA PHE A 649 -0.93 20.88 25.31
C PHE A 649 -2.34 20.40 24.98
N GLN A 650 -2.81 20.54 23.75
CA GLN A 650 -4.13 20.03 23.36
C GLN A 650 -4.23 18.49 23.46
N SER A 651 -3.14 17.78 23.18
CA SER A 651 -3.05 16.33 23.31
C SER A 651 -3.07 15.89 24.78
N GLY A 652 -2.28 16.53 25.63
CA GLY A 652 -2.18 16.18 27.04
C GLY A 652 -3.36 16.66 27.89
N LEU A 653 -3.83 17.89 27.69
CA LEU A 653 -4.84 18.56 28.51
C LEU A 653 -6.25 18.47 27.92
N GLY A 654 -6.39 18.19 26.63
CA GLY A 654 -7.65 18.19 25.90
C GLY A 654 -7.84 19.43 25.02
N ARG A 655 -8.80 19.36 24.10
CA ARG A 655 -9.03 20.40 23.08
C ARG A 655 -10.00 21.49 23.55
N GLY A 656 -9.77 22.71 23.08
CA GLY A 656 -10.63 23.89 23.26
C GLY A 656 -10.28 24.77 24.46
N ASN A 657 -10.68 26.03 24.39
CA ASN A 657 -10.30 27.11 25.33
C ASN A 657 -10.81 26.91 26.78
N GLN A 658 -11.57 25.84 27.05
CA GLN A 658 -12.10 25.52 28.39
C GLN A 658 -11.21 24.54 29.18
N GLN A 659 -10.19 23.95 28.54
CA GLN A 659 -9.32 22.96 29.16
C GLN A 659 -8.05 23.56 29.74
N PHE A 660 -7.47 24.56 29.06
CA PHE A 660 -6.34 25.31 29.57
C PHE A 660 -6.29 26.72 28.97
N THR A 661 -5.55 27.61 29.63
CA THR A 661 -5.33 28.98 29.16
C THR A 661 -3.90 29.40 29.49
N ILE A 662 -3.22 29.99 28.50
CA ILE A 662 -1.90 30.60 28.66
C ILE A 662 -2.12 32.10 28.94
N THR A 663 -1.70 32.56 30.11
CA THR A 663 -2.01 33.92 30.58
C THR A 663 -0.89 34.93 30.38
N SER A 664 0.35 34.47 30.40
CA SER A 664 1.53 35.29 30.11
C SER A 664 2.52 34.47 29.30
N VAL A 665 3.17 35.11 28.33
CA VAL A 665 4.26 34.54 27.56
C VAL A 665 5.35 35.62 27.50
N GLU A 666 6.56 35.27 27.90
CA GLU A 666 7.72 36.14 27.90
C GLU A 666 8.87 35.43 27.19
N LYS A 667 9.66 36.18 26.43
CA LYS A 667 10.89 35.69 25.79
C LYS A 667 12.04 36.49 26.35
N GLU A 668 12.99 35.80 26.97
CA GLU A 668 14.22 36.40 27.45
C GLU A 668 15.39 35.84 26.63
N THR A 669 16.29 36.70 26.16
CA THR A 669 17.50 36.27 25.46
C THR A 669 18.71 36.65 26.31
N ARG A 670 19.43 35.66 26.84
CA ARG A 670 20.68 35.84 27.60
C ARG A 670 21.78 35.00 26.97
N ASP A 671 22.95 35.61 26.76
CA ASP A 671 24.14 34.94 26.23
C ASP A 671 23.92 34.14 24.93
N GLY A 672 23.02 34.63 24.06
CA GLY A 672 22.68 33.98 22.79
C GLY A 672 21.71 32.79 22.91
N GLN A 673 21.28 32.44 24.13
CA GLN A 673 20.20 31.48 24.36
C GLN A 673 18.89 32.23 24.59
N ALA A 674 17.83 31.77 23.92
CA ALA A 674 16.49 32.27 24.16
C ALA A 674 15.74 31.32 25.09
N THR A 675 15.17 31.87 26.14
CA THR A 675 14.27 31.17 27.05
C THR A 675 12.86 31.72 26.86
N LEU A 676 11.92 30.83 26.57
CA LEU A 676 10.49 31.14 26.51
C LEU A 676 9.87 30.73 27.84
N SER A 677 9.27 31.67 28.56
CA SER A 677 8.54 31.39 29.79
C SER A 677 7.06 31.70 29.62
N PHE A 678 6.18 30.84 30.13
CA PHE A 678 4.75 31.11 30.11
C PHE A 678 3.99 30.50 31.29
N GLU A 679 2.89 31.15 31.67
CA GLU A 679 1.99 30.67 32.72
C GLU A 679 0.79 29.95 32.14
N LEU A 680 0.63 28.69 32.52
CA LEU A 680 -0.43 27.79 32.10
C LEU A 680 -1.42 27.57 33.25
N SER A 681 -2.69 27.90 33.03
CA SER A 681 -3.80 27.55 33.93
C SER A 681 -4.52 26.31 33.41
N ILE A 682 -4.52 25.23 34.18
CA ILE A 682 -5.16 23.94 33.83
C ILE A 682 -6.56 23.86 34.44
N SER A 683 -7.57 23.55 33.63
CA SER A 683 -8.95 23.37 34.07
C SER A 683 -9.13 22.06 34.83
N GLN A 684 -10.12 21.98 35.72
CA GLN A 684 -10.47 20.73 36.41
C GLN A 684 -10.97 19.62 35.46
N ASN A 685 -11.40 20.01 34.25
CA ASN A 685 -11.92 19.07 33.25
C ASN A 685 -10.84 18.57 32.27
N ALA A 686 -9.58 18.97 32.48
CA ALA A 686 -8.47 18.57 31.61
C ALA A 686 -8.21 17.06 31.68
N LEU A 687 -7.70 16.50 30.59
CA LEU A 687 -7.38 15.07 30.47
C LEU A 687 -6.28 14.62 31.45
N THR A 688 -5.30 15.49 31.69
CA THR A 688 -4.27 15.34 32.72
C THR A 688 -4.07 16.65 33.47
N SER A 689 -3.60 16.56 34.71
CA SER A 689 -3.11 17.71 35.50
C SER A 689 -1.60 17.61 35.77
N ASP A 690 -0.92 16.63 35.17
CA ASP A 690 0.51 16.40 35.38
C ASP A 690 1.36 17.27 34.44
N ALA A 691 1.84 18.40 34.95
CA ALA A 691 2.69 19.32 34.21
C ALA A 691 4.07 18.75 33.87
N SER A 692 4.55 17.75 34.64
CA SER A 692 5.87 17.16 34.42
C SER A 692 5.92 16.31 33.16
N LEU A 693 4.84 15.57 32.88
CA LEU A 693 4.67 14.81 31.63
C LEU A 693 4.61 15.73 30.41
N LEU A 694 4.02 16.92 30.55
CA LEU A 694 3.98 17.91 29.46
C LEU A 694 5.36 18.52 29.21
N ALA A 695 6.13 18.79 30.26
CA ALA A 695 7.52 19.26 30.13
C ALA A 695 8.40 18.19 29.46
N GLU A 696 8.25 16.92 29.85
CA GLU A 696 8.95 15.80 29.21
C GLU A 696 8.56 15.61 27.74
N ALA A 697 7.28 15.82 27.38
CA ALA A 697 6.87 15.81 25.98
C ALA A 697 7.49 16.99 25.19
N LEU A 698 7.59 18.17 25.81
CA LEU A 698 8.20 19.35 25.18
C LEU A 698 9.70 19.19 24.95
N THR A 699 10.44 18.47 25.81
CA THR A 699 11.88 18.21 25.57
C THR A 699 12.16 17.26 24.41
N GLN A 700 11.14 16.55 23.90
CA GLN A 700 11.29 15.71 22.71
C GLN A 700 11.25 16.52 21.40
N GLU A 701 10.80 17.78 21.44
CA GLU A 701 10.81 18.66 20.27
C GLU A 701 12.22 19.18 20.01
N GLN A 702 12.73 18.97 18.79
CA GLN A 702 14.11 19.32 18.41
C GLN A 702 14.46 20.81 18.64
N ALA A 703 13.45 21.69 18.58
CA ALA A 703 13.63 23.12 18.81
C ALA A 703 13.78 23.51 20.29
N ILE A 704 13.51 22.58 21.22
CA ILE A 704 13.53 22.79 22.67
C ILE A 704 14.69 21.97 23.25
N ALA A 705 15.73 22.65 23.74
CA ALA A 705 16.88 22.01 24.36
C ALA A 705 16.59 21.50 25.77
N ASP A 706 15.74 22.22 26.52
CA ASP A 706 15.29 21.82 27.85
C ASP A 706 13.91 22.44 28.14
N ALA A 707 13.11 21.77 28.97
CA ALA A 707 11.80 22.22 29.39
C ALA A 707 11.57 21.84 30.85
N SER A 708 11.21 22.83 31.65
CA SER A 708 10.87 22.62 33.06
C SER A 708 9.51 23.22 33.39
N SER A 709 8.85 22.63 34.39
CA SER A 709 7.58 23.12 34.91
C SER A 709 7.67 23.34 36.42
N GLN A 710 7.19 24.48 36.89
CA GLN A 710 7.10 24.82 38.31
C GLN A 710 5.66 25.18 38.67
N GLN A 711 5.10 24.55 39.70
CA GLN A 711 3.78 24.93 40.20
C GLN A 711 3.86 26.26 40.95
N ILE A 712 3.01 27.23 40.59
CA ILE A 712 2.96 28.56 41.23
C ILE A 712 1.88 28.57 42.33
N VAL A 713 0.65 28.22 41.95
CA VAL A 713 -0.56 28.15 42.80
C VAL A 713 -1.45 27.04 42.22
N ASP A 714 -2.38 26.47 43.00
CA ASP A 714 -3.31 25.41 42.56
C ASP A 714 -3.80 25.60 41.11
N ASN A 715 -3.54 24.59 40.27
CA ASN A 715 -3.83 24.53 38.83
C ASN A 715 -3.11 25.58 37.94
N ARG A 716 -2.12 26.31 38.45
CA ARG A 716 -1.27 27.23 37.66
C ARG A 716 0.18 26.81 37.70
N TYR A 717 0.77 26.68 36.53
CA TYR A 717 2.14 26.21 36.32
C TYR A 717 2.90 27.23 35.48
N ARG A 718 4.16 27.48 35.84
CA ARG A 718 5.11 28.19 34.99
C ARG A 718 5.91 27.17 34.21
N PHE A 719 5.97 27.32 32.91
CA PHE A 719 6.88 26.57 32.05
C PHE A 719 8.04 27.47 31.65
N GLU A 720 9.24 26.91 31.66
CA GLU A 720 10.46 27.54 31.14
C GLU A 720 11.06 26.61 30.09
N LEU A 721 11.11 27.08 28.85
CA LEU A 721 11.63 26.35 27.70
C LEU A 721 12.92 27.01 27.23
N GLN A 722 14.02 26.27 27.24
CA GLN A 722 15.28 26.70 26.66
C GLN A 722 15.29 26.32 25.18
N LEU A 723 15.35 27.30 24.29
CA LEU A 723 15.37 27.06 22.85
C LEU A 723 16.76 26.63 22.38
N ALA A 724 16.81 25.64 21.49
CA ALA A 724 18.07 25.19 20.89
C ALA A 724 18.69 26.29 20.00
N SER A 725 20.01 26.46 20.07
CA SER A 725 20.74 27.44 19.24
C SER A 725 20.61 27.16 17.74
N GLU A 726 20.48 25.89 17.36
CA GLU A 726 20.24 25.45 15.99
C GLU A 726 18.86 25.87 15.48
N ALA A 727 17.82 25.81 16.32
CA ALA A 727 16.48 26.29 15.98
C ALA A 727 16.46 27.81 15.74
N MET A 728 17.28 28.55 16.49
CA MET A 728 17.44 30.00 16.32
C MET A 728 18.21 30.38 15.04
N THR A 729 19.07 29.49 14.54
CA THR A 729 19.91 29.74 13.36
C THR A 729 19.37 29.13 12.09
N ALA A 730 18.21 28.44 12.14
CA ALA A 730 17.64 27.60 11.09
C ALA A 730 17.82 28.22 9.69
N LYS A 731 18.98 27.89 9.13
CA LYS A 731 19.46 28.15 7.78
C LYS A 731 18.67 27.32 6.76
N ASN A 732 17.79 26.45 7.26
CA ASN A 732 17.11 25.36 6.57
C ASN A 732 15.72 25.71 6.05
N ALA A 733 15.21 26.94 6.26
CA ALA A 733 14.06 27.36 5.48
C ALA A 733 14.50 27.44 4.02
N ASP A 734 13.99 26.51 3.21
CA ASP A 734 14.22 26.41 1.77
C ASP A 734 14.16 27.82 1.16
N TRP A 735 15.17 28.17 0.35
CA TRP A 735 15.27 29.48 -0.28
C TRP A 735 13.97 29.80 -1.05
N LEU A 736 13.31 28.77 -1.60
CA LEU A 736 12.04 28.86 -2.29
C LEU A 736 10.91 29.31 -1.35
N SER A 737 10.78 28.69 -0.18
CA SER A 737 9.79 29.07 0.83
C SER A 737 10.01 30.50 1.32
N ARG A 738 11.28 30.93 1.46
CA ARG A 738 11.61 32.32 1.79
C ARG A 738 11.21 33.28 0.68
N SER A 739 11.51 32.95 -0.57
CA SER A 739 11.17 33.80 -1.72
C SER A 739 9.65 33.95 -1.89
N ARG A 740 8.89 32.86 -1.72
CA ARG A 740 7.42 32.91 -1.68
C ARG A 740 6.89 33.72 -0.49
N ALA A 741 7.50 33.57 0.69
CA ALA A 741 7.14 34.36 1.86
C ALA A 741 7.39 35.86 1.62
N ASP A 742 8.53 36.22 1.03
CA ASP A 742 8.91 37.61 0.78
C ASP A 742 8.04 38.25 -0.32
N GLU A 743 7.68 37.48 -1.36
CA GLU A 743 6.69 37.86 -2.37
C GLU A 743 5.37 38.29 -1.69
N ILE A 744 4.84 37.46 -0.80
CA ILE A 744 3.56 37.70 -0.13
C ILE A 744 3.66 38.79 0.93
N ARG A 745 4.75 38.83 1.71
CA ARG A 745 4.97 39.86 2.74
C ARG A 745 4.95 41.26 2.15
N SER A 746 5.53 41.46 0.96
CA SER A 746 5.53 42.77 0.30
C SER A 746 4.10 43.27 0.04
N ARG A 747 3.19 42.37 -0.33
CA ARG A 747 1.77 42.68 -0.52
C ARG A 747 1.04 42.86 0.80
N LEU A 748 1.27 41.98 1.78
CA LEU A 748 0.67 42.06 3.10
C LEU A 748 1.03 43.35 3.84
N ASP A 749 2.22 43.90 3.61
CA ASP A 749 2.62 45.19 4.19
C ASP A 749 1.70 46.34 3.75
N SER A 750 1.25 46.28 2.48
CA SER A 750 0.29 47.25 1.95
C SER A 750 -1.15 47.04 2.43
N LEU A 751 -1.54 45.80 2.74
CA LEU A 751 -2.90 45.44 3.12
C LEU A 751 -3.16 45.52 4.64
N MET A 752 -2.18 45.12 5.45
CA MET A 752 -2.31 44.93 6.90
C MET A 752 -1.48 45.94 7.71
N GLN A 753 -1.78 47.23 7.54
CA GLN A 753 -1.00 48.36 8.08
C GLN A 753 -0.53 48.18 9.54
N GLY A 754 0.73 47.79 9.75
CA GLY A 754 1.44 47.95 11.02
C GLY A 754 1.46 46.76 12.01
N GLU A 755 0.90 45.60 11.69
CA GLU A 755 0.95 44.43 12.58
C GLU A 755 1.89 43.33 12.06
N ALA A 756 3.21 43.44 12.35
CA ALA A 756 4.22 42.45 11.94
C ALA A 756 3.86 41.00 12.36
N PHE A 757 3.19 40.86 13.52
CA PHE A 757 2.62 39.59 13.99
C PHE A 757 1.60 39.03 13.00
N ALA A 758 0.59 39.83 12.66
CA ALA A 758 -0.50 39.41 11.80
C ALA A 758 -0.03 39.16 10.36
N GLN A 759 0.93 39.95 9.87
CA GLN A 759 1.59 39.72 8.58
C GLN A 759 2.35 38.38 8.55
N GLY A 760 3.11 38.06 9.61
CA GLY A 760 3.79 36.77 9.72
C GLY A 760 2.79 35.60 9.73
N LEU A 761 1.71 35.74 10.51
CA LEU A 761 0.65 34.74 10.59
C LEU A 761 -0.05 34.53 9.24
N ALA A 762 -0.38 35.63 8.56
CA ALA A 762 -1.00 35.62 7.24
C ALA A 762 -0.10 34.95 6.19
N THR A 763 1.21 35.24 6.23
CA THR A 763 2.20 34.63 5.33
C THR A 763 2.23 33.12 5.49
N GLU A 764 2.38 32.61 6.71
CA GLU A 764 2.46 31.17 6.98
C GLU A 764 1.14 30.45 6.66
N THR A 765 0.01 31.10 6.95
CA THR A 765 -1.32 30.57 6.62
C THR A 765 -1.52 30.49 5.11
N TYR A 766 -1.10 31.52 4.38
CA TYR A 766 -1.12 31.53 2.91
C TYR A 766 -0.27 30.40 2.35
N LEU A 767 0.98 30.23 2.80
CA LEU A 767 1.89 29.21 2.26
C LEU A 767 1.31 27.80 2.43
N ARG A 768 0.79 27.50 3.63
CA ARG A 768 0.12 26.21 3.91
C ARG A 768 -1.10 26.01 3.03
N LEU A 769 -1.92 27.04 2.89
CA LEU A 769 -3.10 26.98 2.06
C LEU A 769 -2.74 26.75 0.57
N ALA A 770 -1.75 27.47 0.06
CA ALA A 770 -1.23 27.33 -1.29
C ALA A 770 -0.61 25.95 -1.55
N ASP A 771 -0.05 25.31 -0.53
CA ASP A 771 0.49 23.96 -0.61
C ASP A 771 -0.64 22.91 -0.55
N VAL A 772 -1.64 23.09 0.30
CA VAL A 772 -2.81 22.20 0.37
C VAL A 772 -3.63 22.28 -0.93
N LEU A 773 -3.91 23.47 -1.47
CA LEU A 773 -4.64 23.63 -2.73
C LEU A 773 -3.91 22.99 -3.91
N ALA A 774 -2.58 23.10 -3.95
CA ALA A 774 -1.77 22.48 -5.00
C ALA A 774 -1.64 20.95 -4.83
N SER A 775 -2.00 20.41 -3.66
CA SER A 775 -1.94 18.97 -3.35
C SER A 775 -3.22 18.23 -3.77
N GLN A 776 -3.15 16.90 -3.79
CA GLN A 776 -4.33 16.08 -4.06
C GLN A 776 -5.32 16.17 -2.89
N PRO A 777 -6.65 16.23 -3.16
CA PRO A 777 -7.32 16.07 -4.46
C PRO A 777 -7.72 17.38 -5.16
N PHE A 778 -7.28 18.55 -4.70
CA PHE A 778 -7.83 19.84 -5.15
C PHE A 778 -7.23 20.32 -6.47
N TYR A 779 -5.89 20.32 -6.58
CA TYR A 779 -5.17 20.81 -7.77
C TYR A 779 -5.56 22.22 -8.20
N VAL A 780 -5.92 23.05 -7.24
CA VAL A 780 -6.22 24.46 -7.47
C VAL A 780 -4.92 25.24 -7.29
N SER A 781 -4.56 25.99 -8.33
CA SER A 781 -3.32 26.74 -8.37
C SER A 781 -3.62 28.18 -7.95
N ILE A 782 -2.79 28.69 -7.05
CA ILE A 782 -2.72 30.12 -6.79
C ILE A 782 -1.69 30.69 -7.79
N PRO A 783 -2.01 31.79 -8.49
CA PRO A 783 -1.05 32.44 -9.36
C PRO A 783 0.13 32.93 -8.51
N GLU A 784 1.34 32.47 -8.84
CA GLU A 784 2.56 32.82 -8.10
C GLU A 784 3.59 33.42 -9.06
N ASN A 785 4.29 34.46 -8.59
CA ASN A 785 5.45 34.97 -9.32
C ASN A 785 6.65 34.04 -9.16
N THR A 786 6.77 33.34 -8.03
CA THR A 786 7.90 32.46 -7.74
C THR A 786 7.65 31.03 -8.26
N PRO A 787 8.33 30.55 -9.31
CA PRO A 787 8.19 29.19 -9.79
C PRO A 787 8.50 28.12 -8.73
N ARG A 788 7.65 27.09 -8.64
CA ARG A 788 7.84 25.98 -7.70
C ARG A 788 8.82 24.95 -8.28
N SER A 789 10.09 25.06 -7.88
CA SER A 789 11.12 24.10 -8.28
C SER A 789 11.22 22.93 -7.30
N ARG A 790 11.45 21.71 -7.80
CA ARG A 790 11.73 20.50 -7.01
C ARG A 790 12.59 19.52 -7.82
N HIS A 791 13.31 18.64 -7.15
CA HIS A 791 13.89 17.47 -7.80
C HIS A 791 12.83 16.36 -7.87
N THR A 792 12.92 15.50 -8.89
CA THR A 792 12.02 14.35 -9.05
C THR A 792 12.78 13.07 -9.34
N GLU A 793 12.27 11.99 -8.74
CA GLU A 793 12.62 10.64 -9.16
C GLU A 793 12.01 10.35 -10.54
N ARG A 794 12.51 9.28 -11.16
CA ARG A 794 11.97 8.75 -12.41
C ARG A 794 10.47 8.47 -12.29
N GLU A 795 9.69 8.99 -13.22
CA GLU A 795 8.26 8.68 -13.30
C GLU A 795 8.05 7.28 -13.88
N TYR A 796 7.16 6.51 -13.26
CA TYR A 796 6.73 5.21 -13.79
C TYR A 796 5.32 5.32 -14.36
N GLU A 797 5.17 4.78 -15.56
CA GLU A 797 3.87 4.55 -16.15
C GLU A 797 3.48 3.11 -15.81
N TYR A 798 2.49 2.95 -14.95
CA TYR A 798 2.04 1.64 -14.51
C TYR A 798 0.90 1.11 -15.39
N PHE A 799 0.02 1.97 -15.88
CA PHE A 799 -1.20 1.55 -16.56
C PHE A 799 -0.97 0.95 -17.95
N PHE A 800 -0.49 1.75 -18.91
CA PHE A 800 -0.27 1.34 -20.30
C PHE A 800 0.82 0.28 -20.42
N SER A 801 1.90 0.39 -19.65
CA SER A 801 2.99 -0.57 -19.61
C SER A 801 2.49 -1.95 -19.19
N SER A 802 1.71 -2.02 -18.12
CA SER A 802 1.18 -3.28 -17.61
C SER A 802 0.07 -3.83 -18.50
N LYS A 803 -0.79 -2.97 -19.06
CA LYS A 803 -1.83 -3.41 -19.98
C LYS A 803 -1.24 -3.90 -21.29
N THR A 804 -0.20 -3.27 -21.80
CA THR A 804 0.54 -3.75 -22.98
C THR A 804 1.15 -5.13 -22.70
N LEU A 805 1.75 -5.32 -21.52
CA LEU A 805 2.30 -6.59 -21.10
C LEU A 805 1.22 -7.68 -20.92
N GLU A 806 0.10 -7.33 -20.30
CA GLU A 806 -1.07 -8.22 -20.13
C GLU A 806 -1.64 -8.63 -21.50
N ILE A 807 -1.82 -7.69 -22.43
CA ILE A 807 -2.29 -7.99 -23.79
C ILE A 807 -1.29 -8.90 -24.53
N ALA A 808 0.01 -8.60 -24.48
CA ALA A 808 1.04 -9.40 -25.14
C ALA A 808 1.11 -10.83 -24.56
N SER A 809 1.04 -10.97 -23.24
CA SER A 809 1.05 -12.26 -22.57
C SER A 809 -0.24 -13.05 -22.83
N ASP A 810 -1.41 -12.40 -22.86
CA ASP A 810 -2.68 -13.03 -23.26
C ASP A 810 -2.61 -13.58 -24.70
N LEU A 811 -2.02 -12.83 -25.64
CA LEU A 811 -1.82 -13.29 -27.02
C LEU A 811 -0.92 -14.54 -27.10
N ILE A 812 0.16 -14.58 -26.32
CA ILE A 812 1.01 -15.77 -26.17
C ILE A 812 0.19 -16.94 -25.59
N GLY A 813 -0.62 -16.66 -24.56
CA GLY A 813 -1.56 -17.63 -23.98
C GLY A 813 -2.49 -18.24 -25.01
N PHE A 814 -3.09 -17.41 -25.89
CA PHE A 814 -3.93 -17.87 -27.00
C PHE A 814 -3.18 -18.73 -28.01
N ALA A 815 -1.99 -18.31 -28.42
CA ALA A 815 -1.17 -19.08 -29.37
C ALA A 815 -0.93 -20.50 -28.83
N ILE A 816 -0.63 -20.63 -27.53
CA ILE A 816 -0.41 -21.94 -26.89
C ILE A 816 -1.71 -22.72 -26.74
N ILE A 817 -2.84 -22.09 -26.39
CA ILE A 817 -4.15 -22.79 -26.37
C ILE A 817 -4.48 -23.35 -27.76
N PHE A 818 -4.34 -22.56 -28.81
CA PHE A 818 -4.60 -23.01 -30.18
C PHE A 818 -3.68 -24.15 -30.58
N PHE A 819 -2.41 -24.10 -30.14
CA PHE A 819 -1.46 -25.19 -30.31
C PHE A 819 -1.91 -26.47 -29.57
N ILE A 820 -2.37 -26.37 -28.32
CA ILE A 820 -2.91 -27.51 -27.56
C ILE A 820 -4.12 -28.11 -28.30
N ILE A 821 -5.07 -27.28 -28.73
CA ILE A 821 -6.26 -27.72 -29.47
C ILE A 821 -5.87 -28.39 -30.81
N TYR A 822 -4.87 -27.85 -31.50
CA TYR A 822 -4.35 -28.40 -32.75
C TYR A 822 -3.75 -29.80 -32.55
N ILE A 823 -2.91 -29.96 -31.52
CA ILE A 823 -2.27 -31.24 -31.18
C ILE A 823 -3.30 -32.25 -30.67
N GLU A 824 -4.30 -31.80 -29.92
CA GLU A 824 -5.45 -32.62 -29.50
C GLU A 824 -6.23 -33.13 -30.72
N LYS A 825 -6.55 -32.26 -31.69
CA LYS A 825 -7.23 -32.67 -32.95
C LYS A 825 -6.41 -33.66 -33.77
N LYS A 826 -5.07 -33.57 -33.73
CA LYS A 826 -4.16 -34.55 -34.35
C LYS A 826 -4.06 -35.88 -33.58
N GLY A 827 -4.70 -36.00 -32.42
CA GLY A 827 -4.70 -37.21 -31.60
C GLY A 827 -3.36 -37.49 -30.90
N VAL A 828 -2.44 -36.54 -30.91
CA VAL A 828 -1.13 -36.63 -30.24
C VAL A 828 -1.29 -36.45 -28.74
N ILE A 829 -2.22 -35.57 -28.31
CA ILE A 829 -2.63 -35.41 -26.92
C ILE A 829 -4.03 -36.02 -26.76
N ARG A 830 -4.25 -36.75 -25.67
CA ARG A 830 -5.55 -37.32 -25.30
C ARG A 830 -5.97 -36.83 -23.92
N ARG A 831 -7.28 -36.66 -23.73
CA ARG A 831 -7.87 -36.37 -22.41
C ARG A 831 -8.02 -37.66 -21.62
N TYR A 832 -6.89 -38.21 -21.16
CA TYR A 832 -6.86 -39.51 -20.50
C TYR A 832 -7.83 -39.61 -19.32
N GLY A 833 -7.95 -38.56 -18.51
CA GLY A 833 -8.87 -38.52 -17.37
C GLY A 833 -10.33 -38.54 -17.80
N ALA A 834 -10.69 -37.82 -18.87
CA ALA A 834 -12.04 -37.83 -19.43
C ALA A 834 -12.37 -39.19 -20.09
N GLU A 835 -11.41 -39.80 -20.81
CA GLU A 835 -11.58 -41.13 -21.43
C GLU A 835 -11.75 -42.25 -20.40
N GLU A 836 -10.99 -42.23 -19.30
CA GLU A 836 -11.15 -43.16 -18.16
C GLU A 836 -12.55 -43.06 -17.55
N ASP A 837 -13.13 -41.86 -17.53
CA ASP A 837 -14.42 -41.60 -16.91
C ASP A 837 -15.61 -41.93 -17.81
N LEU A 838 -15.45 -41.83 -19.14
CA LEU A 838 -16.46 -42.30 -20.10
C LEU A 838 -16.55 -43.84 -20.17
N LYS A 839 -15.44 -44.54 -19.90
CA LYS A 839 -15.38 -46.02 -19.91
C LYS A 839 -16.00 -46.68 -18.67
N ARG A 840 -16.37 -45.89 -17.65
CA ARG A 840 -16.98 -46.39 -16.41
C ARG A 840 -18.49 -46.38 -16.49
#